data_AF-A0A4Q2LN25-F1
#
_entry.id   AF-A0A4Q2LN25-F1
#
_cell.length_a   1.000
_cell.length_b   1.000
_cell.length_c   1.000
_cell.angle_alpha   90.00
_cell.angle_beta   90.00
_cell.angle_gamma   90.00
#
_symmetry.space_group_name_H-M   'P 1'
#
loop_
_entity.id
_entity.type
_entity.pdbx_description
1 polymer ?
#
loop_
_entity_poly.entity_id
_entity_poly.type
_entity_poly.pdbx_seq_one_letter_code
_entity_poly.pdbx_strand_id
1 'polypeptide(L)'
;MHALFKRKPLLIWFLASVVLLSQLTLSPSPSTAAGGTNLALGKNVTASGYNDVYSSSHVNDSNQGTYWESSNNAFPQWVQIDLGASVSIDQIVLKLPAGWETRTQTLSVQGSTDGSTFNTVVGSANYTFNPSVNNNSVTINFAAADTRYVRLNVTANTGWPAAQLAEFEIYGSENTPQPHNPPTGDNLALNKPITASTSTFTYVATNANDGNTATYWEGGSNPSQLTVDLGADHNLTSIVLKLNPAHVWSPRTQTIQVLGNSQNSAPFSNLVSSQTYTFDPAAGNSVTIPVSATAKQVRLNITANSGAPAGQIAEFEIYGTPASNPDLTITGMTWTPASPTETDQVTLHAVVANIGNLGSPATTVNFYLNNQPAGSAPVSALATSASATVSVNVGEKNAGTYTVSAIVDEDNTLIEQNKSNNSYTSPTPLVVVPVSSSDLIVTTSWSPGNPAAGDTVSFTANLKNQGNIASAGESHPITLVIKNNAGATIHTLSASYTGALAPGQSANVALGNWTAANGSYAVTTSVAPDANEVPIKQDNNTSTAGLYVGRGANMPFTILEAESPSNSTNGTVLAPNFTPGDYAGEASGRSAVHLSATGQYVEFTLPSAANAFVLRSAVADGTNGTISIYADGASKGKFNVTSKFSHVYATPSTLGRLGYDNQPGAGLTAYWLYEDAQLMLDQVYPAGTKIKIQKDAGDVPWIYVDLLEIENVAPPASNPDPSAYVEVTSSKSIEQALNEFRQDVSKKGIFIPAGEWAINNKIFLYGRATEIIGAGPWHTKLVAPQNQTNTDVGFNIGSAANGSTIKDLSAWGNYVYRVDGPGKFIDGNGMQNVTVENTWVEHFICLYWGVNSSHNTFKDNRIKNVFADGINMTNGSSYNVIDNNYSRGAGDDAFALFSAIDSGGSYNVGNKYTNLTATNVRRAAGFAVYGGSDNLFQNLYAADTLTYPGFTISSLSFGYNTLGFGDEDTVIDGVTLDRTGGDFWTSVGADDKINDYQNFGAIWFFGGDRTFKNVLVKNVDINDPVYFGLMFQTKSPENLAMQNVRIEDVTINNPSRYGIKLVASAEQGQGPVVGSASFKNVQVNNPGVAAIYGESKSPNFNVIRVSGNNW
;
A
#
# COMPACT_ATOMS: atom_id res chain seq x y z
N MET A 1 -66.33 4.74 47.22
CA MET A 1 -67.20 3.87 48.04
C MET A 1 -67.71 2.77 47.12
N HIS A 2 -67.33 1.51 47.40
CA HIS A 2 -67.98 0.25 46.99
C HIS A 2 -68.48 0.12 45.52
N ALA A 3 -67.80 -0.64 44.65
CA ALA A 3 -67.89 -2.10 44.57
C ALA A 3 -69.20 -2.63 43.96
N LEU A 4 -69.04 -3.40 42.87
CA LEU A 4 -69.84 -4.55 42.42
C LEU A 4 -71.18 -4.37 41.64
N PHE A 5 -71.13 -4.83 40.39
CA PHE A 5 -72.08 -5.74 39.71
C PHE A 5 -73.55 -5.33 39.44
N LYS A 6 -73.92 -5.11 38.16
CA LYS A 6 -74.42 -6.17 37.25
C LYS A 6 -74.63 -5.65 35.82
N ARG A 7 -74.44 -6.55 34.85
CA ARG A 7 -73.90 -6.33 33.51
C ARG A 7 -74.96 -6.01 32.43
N LYS A 8 -74.51 -5.24 31.43
CA LYS A 8 -75.28 -4.59 30.36
C LYS A 8 -75.78 -5.60 29.29
N PRO A 9 -77.09 -5.60 28.93
CA PRO A 9 -77.69 -6.50 27.94
C PRO A 9 -77.42 -6.12 26.47
N LEU A 10 -76.70 -5.04 26.20
CA LEU A 10 -76.44 -4.53 24.84
C LEU A 10 -75.25 -5.21 24.12
N LEU A 11 -74.38 -5.93 24.83
CA LEU A 11 -73.25 -6.67 24.22
C LEU A 11 -73.69 -8.02 23.63
N ILE A 12 -74.85 -8.55 24.05
CA ILE A 12 -75.40 -9.83 23.58
C ILE A 12 -76.16 -9.66 22.25
N TRP A 13 -76.77 -8.49 22.02
CA TRP A 13 -77.52 -8.22 20.79
C TRP A 13 -76.62 -7.88 19.58
N PHE A 14 -75.41 -7.36 19.80
CA PHE A 14 -74.45 -7.12 18.70
C PHE A 14 -73.76 -8.43 18.23
N LEU A 15 -73.62 -9.42 19.12
CA LEU A 15 -73.13 -10.76 18.77
C LEU A 15 -74.16 -11.59 17.98
N ALA A 16 -75.45 -11.40 18.21
CA ALA A 16 -76.51 -12.13 17.50
C ALA A 16 -76.72 -11.65 16.05
N SER A 17 -76.45 -10.37 15.75
CA SER A 17 -76.59 -9.80 14.39
C SER A 17 -75.42 -10.10 13.46
N VAL A 18 -74.23 -10.45 13.98
CA VAL A 18 -73.08 -10.86 13.16
C VAL A 18 -73.13 -12.37 12.82
N VAL A 19 -73.82 -13.17 13.63
CA VAL A 19 -74.01 -14.62 13.39
C VAL A 19 -75.13 -14.92 12.38
N LEU A 20 -76.08 -13.99 12.16
CA LEU A 20 -77.20 -14.19 11.21
C LEU A 20 -76.90 -13.77 9.76
N LEU A 21 -75.81 -13.04 9.49
CA LEU A 21 -75.39 -12.67 8.12
C LEU A 21 -74.34 -13.61 7.49
N SER A 22 -73.90 -14.65 8.19
CA SER A 22 -72.93 -15.63 7.67
C SER A 22 -73.54 -16.96 7.23
N GLN A 23 -74.87 -17.06 7.09
CA GLN A 23 -75.57 -18.32 6.74
C GLN A 23 -76.32 -18.30 5.39
N LEU A 24 -76.06 -17.33 4.51
CA LEU A 24 -76.64 -17.30 3.15
C LEU A 24 -75.55 -17.09 2.09
N THR A 25 -74.71 -18.10 1.87
CA THR A 25 -74.12 -18.48 0.57
C THR A 25 -73.17 -19.67 0.75
N LEU A 26 -73.71 -20.88 0.89
CA LEU A 26 -72.96 -22.13 0.68
C LEU A 26 -73.88 -23.11 -0.05
N SER A 27 -74.04 -22.91 -1.35
CA SER A 27 -74.34 -24.02 -2.24
C SER A 27 -73.04 -24.80 -2.40
N PRO A 28 -72.97 -26.11 -2.09
CA PRO A 28 -71.84 -26.91 -2.51
C PRO A 28 -71.84 -26.95 -4.04
N SER A 29 -70.81 -26.40 -4.67
CA SER A 29 -70.48 -26.72 -6.05
C SER A 29 -70.23 -28.23 -6.15
N PRO A 30 -70.72 -28.91 -7.20
CA PRO A 30 -70.34 -30.31 -7.43
C PRO A 30 -68.82 -30.36 -7.64
N SER A 31 -68.11 -31.16 -6.83
CA SER A 31 -66.72 -31.46 -7.11
C SER A 31 -66.64 -32.34 -8.35
N THR A 32 -65.77 -31.96 -9.28
CA THR A 32 -65.40 -32.79 -10.43
C THR A 32 -64.35 -33.80 -9.98
N ALA A 33 -64.56 -35.07 -10.32
CA ALA A 33 -63.67 -36.19 -9.97
C ALA A 33 -62.28 -36.08 -10.62
N ALA A 34 -61.23 -36.42 -9.86
CA ALA A 34 -59.88 -36.64 -10.36
C ALA A 34 -59.76 -38.04 -10.98
N GLY A 35 -59.30 -38.11 -12.23
CA GLY A 35 -59.04 -39.35 -12.97
C GLY A 35 -57.61 -39.85 -12.77
N GLY A 36 -57.09 -39.77 -11.55
CA GLY A 36 -55.70 -40.07 -11.20
C GLY A 36 -55.38 -41.58 -11.11
N THR A 37 -54.11 -41.92 -10.86
CA THR A 37 -53.68 -43.31 -10.64
C THR A 37 -54.25 -43.87 -9.33
N ASN A 38 -54.83 -45.07 -9.36
CA ASN A 38 -55.29 -45.77 -8.17
C ASN A 38 -54.09 -46.12 -7.26
N LEU A 39 -54.03 -45.47 -6.09
CA LEU A 39 -52.96 -45.60 -5.10
C LEU A 39 -53.00 -46.91 -4.32
N ALA A 40 -54.13 -47.63 -4.39
CA ALA A 40 -54.34 -48.89 -3.68
C ALA A 40 -53.65 -50.09 -4.34
N LEU A 41 -53.37 -50.04 -5.65
CA LEU A 41 -52.97 -51.21 -6.44
C LEU A 41 -51.65 -51.83 -5.93
N GLY A 42 -51.68 -53.13 -5.62
CA GLY A 42 -50.51 -53.88 -5.14
C GLY A 42 -50.02 -53.52 -3.74
N LYS A 43 -50.75 -52.66 -3.01
CA LYS A 43 -50.43 -52.29 -1.62
C LYS A 43 -50.82 -53.38 -0.63
N ASN A 44 -50.23 -53.33 0.56
CA ASN A 44 -50.52 -54.31 1.59
C ASN A 44 -51.94 -54.10 2.15
N VAL A 45 -52.75 -55.17 2.14
CA VAL A 45 -54.13 -55.16 2.62
C VAL A 45 -54.28 -56.02 3.85
N THR A 46 -54.96 -55.49 4.86
CA THR A 46 -55.36 -56.21 6.08
C THR A 46 -56.85 -56.05 6.31
N ALA A 47 -57.48 -56.99 7.02
CA ALA A 47 -58.90 -56.92 7.35
C ALA A 47 -59.16 -57.49 8.75
N SER A 48 -60.36 -57.23 9.30
CA SER A 48 -60.83 -57.82 10.56
C SER A 48 -60.94 -59.35 10.50
N GLY A 49 -61.04 -59.91 9.31
CA GLY A 49 -61.12 -61.34 9.02
C GLY A 49 -61.59 -61.57 7.60
N TYR A 50 -61.58 -62.82 7.15
CA TYR A 50 -62.23 -63.23 5.91
C TYR A 50 -62.79 -64.65 6.00
N ASN A 51 -63.68 -65.00 5.07
CA ASN A 51 -64.30 -66.32 4.99
C ASN A 51 -63.80 -67.09 3.74
N ASP A 52 -63.59 -68.40 3.88
CA ASP A 52 -63.14 -69.31 2.82
C ASP A 52 -61.93 -68.80 2.00
N VAL A 53 -62.01 -68.75 0.66
CA VAL A 53 -60.94 -68.27 -0.24
C VAL A 53 -61.00 -66.77 -0.51
N TYR A 54 -61.97 -66.04 0.05
CA TYR A 54 -62.26 -64.63 -0.27
C TYR A 54 -61.40 -63.66 0.56
N SER A 55 -60.09 -63.77 0.41
CA SER A 55 -59.12 -63.01 1.20
C SER A 55 -59.12 -61.50 0.90
N SER A 56 -58.59 -60.71 1.84
CA SER A 56 -58.56 -59.25 1.71
C SER A 56 -57.69 -58.74 0.56
N SER A 57 -56.73 -59.51 0.05
CA SER A 57 -55.91 -59.08 -1.10
C SER A 57 -56.71 -58.94 -2.40
N HIS A 58 -57.95 -59.46 -2.46
CA HIS A 58 -58.80 -59.27 -3.63
C HIS A 58 -59.33 -57.85 -3.78
N VAL A 59 -59.32 -57.00 -2.74
CA VAL A 59 -59.87 -55.64 -2.88
C VAL A 59 -58.97 -54.66 -3.64
N ASN A 60 -57.78 -55.07 -4.05
CA ASN A 60 -56.86 -54.20 -4.79
C ASN A 60 -56.06 -54.95 -5.86
N ASP A 61 -56.62 -56.04 -6.40
CA ASP A 61 -55.99 -56.86 -7.45
C ASP A 61 -56.38 -56.42 -8.88
N SER A 62 -57.21 -55.38 -9.00
CA SER A 62 -57.72 -54.84 -10.27
C SER A 62 -58.59 -55.82 -11.06
N ASN A 63 -59.18 -56.82 -10.38
CA ASN A 63 -60.12 -57.78 -10.93
C ASN A 63 -61.47 -57.72 -10.19
N GLN A 64 -62.44 -57.01 -10.78
CA GLN A 64 -63.82 -56.93 -10.25
C GLN A 64 -64.56 -58.29 -10.19
N GLY A 65 -63.99 -59.37 -10.72
CA GLY A 65 -64.53 -60.73 -10.61
C GLY A 65 -64.17 -61.47 -9.31
N THR A 66 -63.13 -61.02 -8.60
CA THR A 66 -62.71 -61.52 -7.28
C THR A 66 -63.24 -60.59 -6.18
N TYR A 67 -63.36 -61.09 -4.94
CA TYR A 67 -63.85 -60.28 -3.82
C TYR A 67 -63.30 -60.74 -2.47
N TRP A 68 -63.29 -59.81 -1.53
CA TRP A 68 -63.16 -60.05 -0.10
C TRP A 68 -64.54 -60.24 0.52
N GLU A 69 -64.67 -61.24 1.40
CA GLU A 69 -65.83 -61.44 2.27
C GLU A 69 -65.36 -61.53 3.72
N SER A 70 -65.88 -60.67 4.58
CA SER A 70 -65.61 -60.73 6.02
C SER A 70 -66.29 -61.94 6.69
N SER A 71 -65.97 -62.22 7.95
CA SER A 71 -66.70 -63.24 8.72
C SER A 71 -68.21 -62.94 8.80
N ASN A 72 -69.04 -63.97 8.55
CA ASN A 72 -70.49 -63.84 8.54
C ASN A 72 -71.07 -63.52 9.93
N ASN A 73 -72.10 -62.67 9.96
CA ASN A 73 -72.87 -62.22 11.13
C ASN A 73 -72.03 -61.48 12.20
N ALA A 74 -70.90 -60.89 11.82
CA ALA A 74 -69.92 -60.32 12.76
C ALA A 74 -69.72 -58.81 12.61
N PHE A 75 -70.68 -58.06 12.05
CA PHE A 75 -70.55 -56.60 11.91
C PHE A 75 -70.33 -55.90 13.29
N PRO A 76 -69.51 -54.84 13.35
CA PRO A 76 -68.77 -54.22 12.24
C PRO A 76 -67.56 -55.03 11.80
N GLN A 77 -67.26 -54.96 10.50
CA GLN A 77 -66.08 -55.58 9.88
C GLN A 77 -65.32 -54.52 9.10
N TRP A 78 -64.00 -54.65 8.97
CA TRP A 78 -63.15 -53.65 8.32
C TRP A 78 -62.14 -54.26 7.36
N VAL A 79 -61.80 -53.48 6.32
CA VAL A 79 -60.68 -53.74 5.41
C VAL A 79 -59.86 -52.47 5.26
N GLN A 80 -58.54 -52.62 5.23
CA GLN A 80 -57.57 -51.53 5.31
C GLN A 80 -56.42 -51.71 4.33
N ILE A 81 -56.02 -50.61 3.70
CA ILE A 81 -54.86 -50.55 2.82
C ILE A 81 -53.80 -49.62 3.44
N ASP A 82 -52.54 -50.10 3.51
CA ASP A 82 -51.37 -49.27 3.83
C ASP A 82 -50.77 -48.70 2.54
N LEU A 83 -50.86 -47.39 2.34
CA LEU A 83 -50.34 -46.70 1.16
C LEU A 83 -48.79 -46.65 1.16
N GLY A 84 -48.14 -46.93 2.29
CA GLY A 84 -46.69 -46.96 2.51
C GLY A 84 -46.12 -45.65 3.06
N ALA A 85 -46.82 -44.53 2.85
CA ALA A 85 -46.53 -43.20 3.39
C ALA A 85 -47.84 -42.41 3.54
N SER A 86 -47.82 -41.29 4.27
CA SER A 86 -48.99 -40.40 4.35
C SER A 86 -49.19 -39.68 3.02
N VAL A 87 -50.38 -39.81 2.43
CA VAL A 87 -50.75 -39.21 1.13
C VAL A 87 -52.10 -38.51 1.30
N SER A 88 -52.25 -37.34 0.65
CA SER A 88 -53.54 -36.64 0.56
C SER A 88 -54.47 -37.36 -0.41
N ILE A 89 -55.62 -37.81 0.10
CA ILE A 89 -56.67 -38.49 -0.69
C ILE A 89 -57.98 -37.73 -0.57
N ASP A 90 -58.78 -37.68 -1.63
CA ASP A 90 -60.09 -37.01 -1.63
C ASP A 90 -61.21 -37.85 -2.27
N GLN A 91 -60.86 -39.02 -2.83
CA GLN A 91 -61.81 -39.91 -3.48
C GLN A 91 -61.45 -41.38 -3.24
N ILE A 92 -62.49 -42.18 -2.98
CA ILE A 92 -62.40 -43.62 -3.10
C ILE A 92 -63.50 -44.15 -4.02
N VAL A 93 -63.20 -45.23 -4.73
CA VAL A 93 -64.17 -45.95 -5.56
C VAL A 93 -64.25 -47.39 -5.06
N LEU A 94 -65.47 -47.79 -4.71
CA LEU A 94 -65.79 -49.10 -4.17
C LEU A 94 -66.56 -49.88 -5.22
N LYS A 95 -66.21 -51.14 -5.44
CA LYS A 95 -66.92 -51.99 -6.41
C LYS A 95 -67.34 -53.31 -5.79
N LEU A 96 -68.48 -53.82 -6.24
CA LEU A 96 -68.88 -55.21 -6.09
C LEU A 96 -68.77 -55.94 -7.43
N PRO A 97 -68.77 -57.28 -7.48
CA PRO A 97 -68.80 -57.99 -8.74
C PRO A 97 -69.95 -57.52 -9.63
N ALA A 98 -69.63 -57.26 -10.90
CA ALA A 98 -70.51 -56.56 -11.83
C ALA A 98 -71.90 -57.22 -12.00
N GLY A 99 -71.98 -58.53 -11.87
CA GLY A 99 -73.22 -59.31 -12.02
C GLY A 99 -74.04 -59.52 -10.73
N TRP A 100 -73.60 -59.01 -9.58
CA TRP A 100 -74.32 -59.18 -8.32
C TRP A 100 -75.56 -58.27 -8.22
N GLU A 101 -76.57 -58.72 -7.49
CA GLU A 101 -77.84 -58.00 -7.33
C GLU A 101 -77.67 -56.66 -6.58
N THR A 102 -78.65 -55.76 -6.79
CA THR A 102 -78.65 -54.45 -6.11
C THR A 102 -78.69 -54.66 -4.60
N ARG A 103 -77.77 -54.04 -3.86
CA ARG A 103 -77.70 -54.10 -2.40
C ARG A 103 -77.14 -52.81 -1.82
N THR A 104 -77.36 -52.60 -0.53
CA THR A 104 -76.83 -51.45 0.20
C THR A 104 -75.88 -51.93 1.30
N GLN A 105 -74.69 -51.33 1.36
CA GLN A 105 -73.77 -51.49 2.49
C GLN A 105 -73.67 -50.19 3.27
N THR A 106 -73.74 -50.29 4.60
CA THR A 106 -73.57 -49.15 5.51
C THR A 106 -72.13 -49.12 5.99
N LEU A 107 -71.37 -48.10 5.61
CA LEU A 107 -69.94 -48.01 5.94
C LEU A 107 -69.48 -46.59 6.21
N SER A 108 -68.31 -46.47 6.84
CA SER A 108 -67.57 -45.22 7.03
C SER A 108 -66.15 -45.37 6.49
N VAL A 109 -65.52 -44.26 6.12
CA VAL A 109 -64.11 -44.21 5.70
C VAL A 109 -63.29 -43.62 6.83
N GLN A 110 -62.20 -44.29 7.19
CA GLN A 110 -61.32 -43.90 8.28
C GLN A 110 -59.88 -43.76 7.78
N GLY A 111 -59.13 -42.83 8.37
CA GLY A 111 -57.73 -42.53 8.08
C GLY A 111 -56.86 -42.61 9.32
N SER A 112 -55.61 -43.05 9.16
CA SER A 112 -54.59 -43.09 10.20
C SER A 112 -53.19 -42.86 9.61
N THR A 113 -52.31 -42.20 10.35
CA THR A 113 -50.89 -42.05 10.01
C THR A 113 -50.01 -43.15 10.62
N ASP A 114 -50.47 -43.80 11.69
CA ASP A 114 -49.70 -44.78 12.48
C ASP A 114 -50.24 -46.22 12.40
N GLY A 115 -51.42 -46.42 11.81
CA GLY A 115 -52.04 -47.74 11.60
C GLY A 115 -52.73 -48.31 12.85
N SER A 116 -52.77 -47.55 13.94
CA SER A 116 -53.33 -47.93 15.24
C SER A 116 -54.48 -47.02 15.69
N THR A 117 -54.36 -45.70 15.50
CA THR A 117 -55.36 -44.70 15.87
C THR A 117 -56.05 -44.17 14.62
N PHE A 118 -57.36 -44.37 14.49
CA PHE A 118 -58.13 -44.02 13.29
C PHE A 118 -59.11 -42.87 13.53
N ASN A 119 -59.06 -41.87 12.65
CA ASN A 119 -60.01 -40.77 12.59
C ASN A 119 -61.03 -41.03 11.46
N THR A 120 -62.26 -40.58 11.64
CA THR A 120 -63.29 -40.66 10.58
C THR A 120 -63.04 -39.60 9.52
N VAL A 121 -62.82 -40.04 8.28
CA VAL A 121 -62.67 -39.19 7.09
C VAL A 121 -64.04 -38.96 6.43
N VAL A 122 -64.85 -40.01 6.33
CA VAL A 122 -66.24 -39.94 5.90
C VAL A 122 -67.12 -40.64 6.92
N GLY A 123 -68.12 -39.91 7.44
CA GLY A 123 -69.09 -40.43 8.39
C GLY A 123 -69.84 -41.65 7.85
N SER A 124 -70.42 -42.45 8.75
CA SER A 124 -71.15 -43.65 8.32
C SER A 124 -72.40 -43.29 7.50
N ALA A 125 -72.53 -43.91 6.34
CA ALA A 125 -73.66 -43.71 5.43
C ALA A 125 -74.02 -45.01 4.69
N ASN A 126 -75.22 -45.02 4.11
CA ASN A 126 -75.71 -46.10 3.25
C ASN A 126 -75.25 -45.87 1.81
N TYR A 127 -74.58 -46.87 1.24
CA TYR A 127 -74.11 -46.85 -0.14
C TYR A 127 -74.75 -48.00 -0.92
N THR A 128 -75.57 -47.64 -1.92
CA THR A 128 -76.28 -48.62 -2.76
C THR A 128 -75.44 -48.96 -3.99
N PHE A 129 -75.05 -50.22 -4.06
CA PHE A 129 -74.42 -50.84 -5.22
C PHE A 129 -75.52 -51.42 -6.11
N ASN A 130 -75.60 -50.96 -7.36
CA ASN A 130 -76.61 -51.40 -8.32
C ASN A 130 -75.92 -51.80 -9.63
N PRO A 131 -76.03 -53.05 -10.10
CA PRO A 131 -75.35 -53.49 -11.33
C PRO A 131 -75.80 -52.72 -12.57
N SER A 132 -77.02 -52.16 -12.58
CA SER A 132 -77.55 -51.34 -13.67
C SER A 132 -76.99 -49.90 -13.69
N VAL A 133 -76.25 -49.49 -12.65
CA VAL A 133 -75.69 -48.15 -12.50
C VAL A 133 -74.19 -48.25 -12.25
N ASN A 134 -73.37 -47.62 -13.11
CA ASN A 134 -71.91 -47.56 -12.97
C ASN A 134 -71.23 -48.92 -12.73
N ASN A 135 -71.78 -50.01 -13.29
CA ASN A 135 -71.24 -51.37 -13.19
C ASN A 135 -71.03 -51.86 -11.75
N ASN A 136 -72.02 -51.66 -10.88
CA ASN A 136 -71.97 -52.06 -9.46
C ASN A 136 -70.85 -51.36 -8.67
N SER A 137 -70.65 -50.07 -8.96
CA SER A 137 -69.64 -49.21 -8.35
C SER A 137 -70.28 -48.06 -7.58
N VAL A 138 -69.64 -47.65 -6.48
CA VAL A 138 -69.96 -46.46 -5.69
C VAL A 138 -68.70 -45.62 -5.56
N THR A 139 -68.80 -44.34 -5.94
CA THR A 139 -67.75 -43.34 -5.71
C THR A 139 -68.10 -42.52 -4.48
N ILE A 140 -67.12 -42.34 -3.59
CA ILE A 140 -67.23 -41.52 -2.39
C ILE A 140 -66.18 -40.42 -2.48
N ASN A 141 -66.64 -39.18 -2.66
CA ASN A 141 -65.81 -37.98 -2.64
C ASN A 141 -65.88 -37.34 -1.26
N PHE A 142 -64.76 -36.79 -0.81
CA PHE A 142 -64.67 -36.09 0.47
C PHE A 142 -63.59 -35.00 0.42
N ALA A 143 -63.55 -34.13 1.43
CA ALA A 143 -62.49 -33.13 1.53
C ALA A 143 -61.14 -33.83 1.71
N ALA A 144 -60.11 -33.36 1.00
CA ALA A 144 -58.78 -33.95 1.03
C ALA A 144 -58.29 -34.22 2.47
N ALA A 145 -57.84 -35.44 2.71
CA ALA A 145 -57.37 -35.91 4.01
C ALA A 145 -56.01 -36.60 3.86
N ASP A 146 -55.02 -36.14 4.63
CA ASP A 146 -53.71 -36.79 4.70
C ASP A 146 -53.78 -38.05 5.57
N THR A 147 -53.50 -39.19 4.96
CA THR A 147 -53.49 -40.46 5.67
C THR A 147 -52.53 -41.46 5.02
N ARG A 148 -51.98 -42.37 5.83
CA ARG A 148 -51.19 -43.51 5.33
C ARG A 148 -52.03 -44.77 5.22
N TYR A 149 -52.90 -45.00 6.20
CA TYR A 149 -53.76 -46.16 6.28
C TYR A 149 -55.20 -45.74 6.01
N VAL A 150 -55.83 -46.33 5.00
CA VAL A 150 -57.23 -46.07 4.68
C VAL A 150 -58.04 -47.30 5.02
N ARG A 151 -59.05 -47.14 5.88
CA ARG A 151 -59.88 -48.24 6.38
C ARG A 151 -61.34 -48.00 6.09
N LEU A 152 -62.00 -48.99 5.50
CA LEU A 152 -63.46 -49.05 5.44
C LEU A 152 -63.96 -49.80 6.67
N ASN A 153 -64.88 -49.20 7.41
CA ASN A 153 -65.56 -49.86 8.52
C ASN A 153 -67.04 -50.05 8.16
N VAL A 154 -67.42 -51.29 7.86
CA VAL A 154 -68.73 -51.70 7.37
C VAL A 154 -69.56 -52.27 8.52
N THR A 155 -70.80 -51.79 8.67
CA THR A 155 -71.69 -52.10 9.80
C THR A 155 -72.96 -52.84 9.39
N ALA A 156 -73.32 -52.84 8.10
CA ALA A 156 -74.44 -53.61 7.56
C ALA A 156 -74.30 -53.85 6.06
N ASN A 157 -74.89 -54.94 5.56
CA ASN A 157 -75.05 -55.27 4.15
C ASN A 157 -76.42 -55.93 3.94
N THR A 158 -77.23 -55.43 3.01
CA THR A 158 -78.58 -55.96 2.77
C THR A 158 -78.60 -57.22 1.90
N GLY A 159 -77.52 -57.51 1.17
CA GLY A 159 -77.43 -58.66 0.24
C GLY A 159 -76.87 -59.94 0.87
N TRP A 160 -76.04 -59.81 1.91
CA TRP A 160 -75.37 -60.94 2.56
C TRP A 160 -75.01 -60.60 4.01
N PRO A 161 -74.93 -61.56 4.95
CA PRO A 161 -74.59 -61.28 6.35
C PRO A 161 -73.09 -60.97 6.60
N ALA A 162 -72.34 -60.45 5.62
CA ALA A 162 -70.94 -60.05 5.75
C ALA A 162 -70.63 -58.78 4.92
N ALA A 163 -69.55 -58.08 5.28
CA ALA A 163 -68.99 -57.05 4.42
C ALA A 163 -68.36 -57.72 3.20
N GLN A 164 -68.71 -57.24 2.01
CA GLN A 164 -68.17 -57.79 0.76
C GLN A 164 -67.67 -56.65 -0.12
N LEU A 165 -66.52 -56.83 -0.76
CA LEU A 165 -65.94 -55.83 -1.64
C LEU A 165 -65.05 -56.47 -2.71
N ALA A 166 -65.24 -56.08 -3.97
CA ALA A 166 -64.40 -56.52 -5.08
C ALA A 166 -63.24 -55.57 -5.33
N GLU A 167 -63.46 -54.26 -5.28
CA GLU A 167 -62.36 -53.27 -5.38
C GLU A 167 -62.52 -52.17 -4.35
N PHE A 168 -61.38 -51.77 -3.78
CA PHE A 168 -61.17 -50.62 -2.91
C PHE A 168 -60.11 -49.73 -3.55
N GLU A 169 -60.55 -48.90 -4.49
CA GLU A 169 -59.69 -47.97 -5.21
C GLU A 169 -59.57 -46.67 -4.41
N ILE A 170 -58.34 -46.18 -4.25
CA ILE A 170 -58.03 -44.97 -3.48
C ILE A 170 -57.34 -44.00 -4.43
N TYR A 171 -57.91 -42.82 -4.59
CA TYR A 171 -57.37 -41.79 -5.47
C TYR A 171 -56.86 -40.63 -4.64
N GLY A 172 -55.64 -40.21 -4.97
CA GLY A 172 -55.09 -38.99 -4.39
C GLY A 172 -55.90 -37.80 -4.84
N SER A 173 -55.99 -36.78 -4.00
CA SER A 173 -56.41 -35.46 -4.50
C SER A 173 -55.44 -35.10 -5.61
N GLU A 174 -55.94 -34.87 -6.83
CA GLU A 174 -55.11 -34.32 -7.89
C GLU A 174 -54.44 -33.08 -7.30
N ASN A 175 -53.14 -33.21 -7.02
CA ASN A 175 -52.26 -32.16 -7.41
C ASN A 175 -52.62 -31.97 -8.88
N THR A 176 -53.40 -30.91 -9.17
CA THR A 176 -53.04 -30.05 -10.29
C THR A 176 -51.52 -30.14 -10.43
N PRO A 177 -50.90 -30.27 -11.63
CA PRO A 177 -49.52 -29.82 -11.73
C PRO A 177 -49.56 -28.48 -11.02
N GLN A 178 -48.92 -28.42 -9.84
CA GLN A 178 -49.03 -27.22 -9.06
C GLN A 178 -48.61 -26.16 -10.09
N PRO A 179 -49.34 -25.04 -10.26
CA PRO A 179 -48.56 -23.84 -10.49
C PRO A 179 -47.53 -23.94 -9.37
N HIS A 180 -46.28 -24.32 -9.71
CA HIS A 180 -45.24 -24.59 -8.73
C HIS A 180 -45.42 -23.46 -7.76
N ASN A 181 -45.93 -23.71 -6.55
CA ASN A 181 -45.88 -22.63 -5.59
C ASN A 181 -44.37 -22.52 -5.46
N PRO A 182 -43.76 -21.45 -6.01
CA PRO A 182 -42.33 -21.31 -5.91
C PRO A 182 -42.04 -21.52 -4.43
N PRO A 183 -41.09 -22.39 -4.08
CA PRO A 183 -40.81 -22.66 -2.68
C PRO A 183 -40.81 -21.34 -1.91
N THR A 184 -41.65 -21.25 -0.88
CA THR A 184 -41.82 -19.98 -0.18
C THR A 184 -40.56 -19.70 0.63
N GLY A 185 -39.87 -18.62 0.33
CA GLY A 185 -38.61 -18.23 0.96
C GLY A 185 -37.52 -17.93 -0.07
N ASP A 186 -36.37 -17.50 0.41
CA ASP A 186 -35.24 -17.16 -0.45
C ASP A 186 -34.47 -18.44 -0.85
N ASN A 187 -33.88 -18.41 -2.05
CA ASN A 187 -32.93 -19.45 -2.47
C ASN A 187 -31.66 -19.35 -1.62
N LEU A 188 -31.52 -20.28 -0.66
CA LEU A 188 -30.40 -20.34 0.28
C LEU A 188 -29.07 -20.66 -0.40
N ALA A 189 -29.08 -21.22 -1.62
CA ALA A 189 -27.89 -21.63 -2.37
C ALA A 189 -27.29 -20.51 -3.24
N LEU A 190 -28.04 -19.44 -3.51
CA LEU A 190 -27.63 -18.36 -4.41
C LEU A 190 -26.30 -17.75 -3.95
N ASN A 191 -25.30 -17.75 -4.83
CA ASN A 191 -23.93 -17.25 -4.57
C ASN A 191 -23.20 -17.90 -3.37
N LYS A 192 -23.69 -19.03 -2.85
CA LYS A 192 -22.98 -19.79 -1.81
C LYS A 192 -21.79 -20.58 -2.38
N PRO A 193 -20.81 -20.95 -1.56
CA PRO A 193 -19.76 -21.87 -1.99
C PRO A 193 -20.34 -23.17 -2.58
N ILE A 194 -19.95 -23.48 -3.81
CA ILE A 194 -20.39 -24.67 -4.54
C ILE A 194 -19.17 -25.40 -5.15
N THR A 195 -19.15 -26.71 -5.05
CA THR A 195 -18.05 -27.57 -5.53
C THR A 195 -18.58 -28.74 -6.34
N ALA A 196 -17.85 -29.16 -7.38
CA ALA A 196 -18.21 -30.31 -8.20
C ALA A 196 -17.11 -31.38 -8.17
N SER A 197 -17.49 -32.65 -8.40
CA SER A 197 -16.51 -33.74 -8.54
C SER A 197 -15.61 -33.54 -9.76
N THR A 198 -16.17 -33.06 -10.86
CA THR A 198 -15.50 -32.74 -12.13
C THR A 198 -16.30 -31.67 -12.86
N SER A 199 -15.68 -31.05 -13.88
CA SER A 199 -16.38 -30.15 -14.81
C SER A 199 -15.84 -30.35 -16.22
N THR A 200 -16.67 -30.06 -17.22
CA THR A 200 -16.29 -30.12 -18.64
C THR A 200 -16.18 -28.70 -19.20
N PHE A 201 -15.08 -28.39 -19.88
CA PHE A 201 -14.79 -27.05 -20.44
C PHE A 201 -15.00 -25.92 -19.41
N THR A 202 -15.79 -24.91 -19.76
CA THR A 202 -16.11 -23.73 -18.93
C THR A 202 -17.42 -23.90 -18.15
N TYR A 203 -18.04 -25.09 -18.17
CA TYR A 203 -19.29 -25.39 -17.46
C TYR A 203 -19.00 -25.77 -16.00
N VAL A 204 -18.50 -24.78 -15.25
CA VAL A 204 -18.00 -24.93 -13.87
C VAL A 204 -19.13 -24.88 -12.83
N ALA A 205 -18.84 -25.36 -11.61
CA ALA A 205 -19.83 -25.49 -10.54
C ALA A 205 -20.57 -24.18 -10.20
N THR A 206 -19.88 -23.03 -10.21
CA THR A 206 -20.46 -21.72 -9.87
C THR A 206 -21.55 -21.26 -10.83
N ASN A 207 -21.59 -21.82 -12.05
CA ASN A 207 -22.66 -21.56 -13.01
C ASN A 207 -24.00 -22.19 -12.58
N ALA A 208 -24.02 -23.03 -11.55
CA ALA A 208 -25.21 -23.72 -11.07
C ALA A 208 -25.87 -23.01 -9.88
N ASN A 209 -25.38 -21.84 -9.46
CA ASN A 209 -26.01 -21.07 -8.38
C ASN A 209 -25.75 -19.56 -8.51
N ASP A 210 -25.56 -19.07 -9.73
CA ASP A 210 -25.34 -17.66 -10.05
C ASP A 210 -26.66 -16.91 -10.33
N GLY A 211 -27.79 -17.62 -10.36
CA GLY A 211 -29.12 -17.08 -10.64
C GLY A 211 -29.38 -16.88 -12.15
N ASN A 212 -28.53 -17.43 -13.02
CA ASN A 212 -28.62 -17.33 -14.46
C ASN A 212 -28.80 -18.69 -15.13
N THR A 213 -30.05 -19.05 -15.43
CA THR A 213 -30.36 -20.29 -16.17
C THR A 213 -29.77 -20.40 -17.60
N ALA A 214 -29.14 -19.34 -18.13
CA ALA A 214 -28.42 -19.42 -19.41
C ALA A 214 -27.02 -20.03 -19.28
N THR A 215 -26.41 -19.96 -18.10
CA THR A 215 -25.17 -20.64 -17.72
C THR A 215 -25.51 -21.99 -17.07
N TYR A 216 -24.57 -22.94 -17.08
CA TYR A 216 -24.77 -24.23 -16.42
C TYR A 216 -23.45 -24.91 -16.04
N TRP A 217 -23.52 -25.81 -15.07
CA TRP A 217 -22.49 -26.78 -14.74
C TRP A 217 -22.72 -28.08 -15.52
N GLU A 218 -21.65 -28.71 -15.98
CA GLU A 218 -21.65 -30.05 -16.58
C GLU A 218 -20.50 -30.90 -16.03
N GLY A 219 -20.81 -32.09 -15.52
CA GLY A 219 -19.81 -33.05 -15.05
C GLY A 219 -18.94 -33.62 -16.18
N GLY A 220 -17.79 -34.21 -15.82
CA GLY A 220 -16.91 -34.91 -16.78
C GLY A 220 -17.39 -36.31 -17.18
N SER A 221 -18.07 -37.00 -16.27
CA SER A 221 -18.67 -38.32 -16.46
C SER A 221 -19.66 -38.60 -15.33
N ASN A 222 -20.55 -39.57 -15.51
CA ASN A 222 -21.41 -40.06 -14.43
C ASN A 222 -20.76 -41.25 -13.68
N PRO A 223 -20.90 -41.34 -12.34
CA PRO A 223 -21.62 -40.41 -11.49
C PRO A 223 -20.89 -39.07 -11.32
N SER A 224 -21.65 -37.97 -11.40
CA SER A 224 -21.15 -36.61 -11.19
C SER A 224 -21.79 -36.02 -9.93
N GLN A 225 -21.00 -35.31 -9.13
CA GLN A 225 -21.45 -34.73 -7.86
C GLN A 225 -21.34 -33.22 -7.87
N LEU A 226 -22.32 -32.54 -7.28
CA LEU A 226 -22.37 -31.09 -7.10
C LEU A 226 -22.84 -30.78 -5.69
N THR A 227 -22.06 -30.04 -4.90
CA THR A 227 -22.28 -29.79 -3.46
C THR A 227 -22.33 -28.30 -3.17
N VAL A 228 -23.40 -27.82 -2.55
CA VAL A 228 -23.55 -26.46 -2.00
C VAL A 228 -23.31 -26.49 -0.49
N ASP A 229 -22.54 -25.53 0.05
CA ASP A 229 -22.38 -25.30 1.49
C ASP A 229 -23.17 -24.05 1.93
N LEU A 230 -24.18 -24.24 2.78
CA LEU A 230 -25.04 -23.17 3.29
C LEU A 230 -24.37 -22.35 4.41
N GLY A 231 -23.26 -22.84 4.97
CA GLY A 231 -22.50 -22.22 6.06
C GLY A 231 -22.87 -22.75 7.45
N ALA A 232 -24.17 -22.97 7.70
CA ALA A 232 -24.71 -23.54 8.94
C ALA A 232 -25.90 -24.47 8.62
N ASP A 233 -26.36 -25.24 9.60
CA ASP A 233 -27.54 -26.09 9.45
C ASP A 233 -28.78 -25.26 9.09
N HIS A 234 -29.52 -25.76 8.10
CA HIS A 234 -30.85 -25.27 7.72
C HIS A 234 -31.84 -26.44 7.75
N ASN A 235 -33.04 -26.18 8.23
CA ASN A 235 -34.18 -27.07 8.11
C ASN A 235 -34.75 -26.94 6.70
N LEU A 236 -34.37 -27.87 5.82
CA LEU A 236 -34.72 -27.85 4.41
C LEU A 236 -36.17 -28.27 4.21
N THR A 237 -36.81 -27.68 3.20
CA THR A 237 -38.16 -28.01 2.74
C THR A 237 -38.16 -28.54 1.31
N SER A 238 -37.26 -28.04 0.46
CA SER A 238 -37.15 -28.48 -0.93
C SER A 238 -35.84 -28.02 -1.56
N ILE A 239 -35.50 -28.64 -2.70
CA ILE A 239 -34.54 -28.11 -3.66
C ILE A 239 -35.22 -27.95 -5.01
N VAL A 240 -34.78 -26.98 -5.81
CA VAL A 240 -35.22 -26.79 -7.19
C VAL A 240 -34.02 -26.90 -8.09
N LEU A 241 -34.10 -27.79 -9.06
CA LEU A 241 -33.06 -28.01 -10.06
C LEU A 241 -33.58 -27.51 -11.40
N LYS A 242 -32.81 -26.65 -12.06
CA LYS A 242 -33.16 -26.13 -13.40
C LYS A 242 -32.10 -26.53 -14.41
N LEU A 243 -32.54 -26.68 -15.66
CA LEU A 243 -31.69 -26.67 -16.85
C LEU A 243 -32.00 -25.42 -17.67
N ASN A 244 -31.17 -25.14 -18.67
CA ASN A 244 -31.40 -24.02 -19.56
C ASN A 244 -32.75 -24.17 -20.28
N PRO A 245 -33.64 -23.16 -20.23
CA PRO A 245 -35.01 -23.27 -20.73
C PRO A 245 -35.11 -23.24 -22.27
N ALA A 246 -34.02 -22.98 -22.99
CA ALA A 246 -34.04 -22.93 -24.45
C ALA A 246 -34.45 -24.28 -25.05
N HIS A 247 -35.33 -24.25 -26.05
CA HIS A 247 -35.85 -25.47 -26.72
C HIS A 247 -34.76 -26.37 -27.33
N VAL A 248 -33.55 -25.86 -27.57
CA VAL A 248 -32.37 -26.65 -28.00
C VAL A 248 -31.98 -27.74 -26.99
N TRP A 249 -32.37 -27.60 -25.72
CA TRP A 249 -32.09 -28.59 -24.69
C TRP A 249 -32.99 -29.83 -24.76
N SER A 250 -34.07 -29.86 -25.55
CA SER A 250 -35.01 -30.98 -25.70
C SER A 250 -35.53 -31.63 -24.39
N PRO A 251 -36.65 -32.36 -24.40
CA PRO A 251 -37.03 -33.15 -23.22
C PRO A 251 -35.94 -34.18 -22.88
N ARG A 252 -35.51 -34.23 -21.61
CA ARG A 252 -34.50 -35.18 -21.13
C ARG A 252 -34.75 -35.61 -19.69
N THR A 253 -34.07 -36.67 -19.27
CA THR A 253 -34.17 -37.21 -17.91
C THR A 253 -32.79 -37.25 -17.25
N GLN A 254 -32.75 -37.05 -15.93
CA GLN A 254 -31.55 -37.28 -15.12
C GLN A 254 -31.89 -38.13 -13.89
N THR A 255 -31.06 -39.10 -13.56
CA THR A 255 -31.19 -39.90 -12.33
C THR A 255 -30.37 -39.26 -11.22
N ILE A 256 -31.05 -38.72 -10.21
CA ILE A 256 -30.49 -37.84 -9.18
C ILE A 256 -30.79 -38.42 -7.80
N GLN A 257 -29.77 -38.46 -6.96
CA GLN A 257 -29.87 -38.69 -5.52
C GLN A 257 -29.49 -37.39 -4.78
N VAL A 258 -30.21 -37.06 -3.72
CA VAL A 258 -29.91 -35.90 -2.86
C VAL A 258 -29.33 -36.40 -1.54
N LEU A 259 -28.11 -35.93 -1.24
CA LEU A 259 -27.37 -36.24 -0.03
C LEU A 259 -27.18 -34.96 0.80
N GLY A 260 -26.95 -35.10 2.10
CA GLY A 260 -26.58 -33.97 2.95
C GLY A 260 -25.95 -34.38 4.26
N ASN A 261 -25.26 -33.43 4.89
CA ASN A 261 -24.62 -33.58 6.18
C ASN A 261 -24.96 -32.38 7.08
N SER A 262 -24.82 -32.55 8.40
CA SER A 262 -25.07 -31.46 9.35
C SER A 262 -23.78 -30.73 9.73
N GLN A 263 -23.90 -29.56 10.34
CA GLN A 263 -22.78 -28.76 10.82
C GLN A 263 -21.96 -29.48 11.91
N ASN A 264 -22.51 -30.54 12.50
CA ASN A 264 -21.88 -31.37 13.53
C ASN A 264 -21.39 -32.73 13.02
N SER A 265 -21.53 -33.04 11.73
CA SER A 265 -21.19 -34.34 11.15
C SER A 265 -20.70 -34.20 9.72
N ALA A 266 -19.44 -34.54 9.45
CA ALA A 266 -18.85 -34.45 8.11
C ALA A 266 -19.40 -35.47 7.07
N PRO A 267 -19.72 -36.74 7.42
CA PRO A 267 -20.22 -37.71 6.44
C PRO A 267 -21.59 -37.34 5.84
N PHE A 268 -21.73 -37.53 4.52
CA PHE A 268 -23.00 -37.35 3.81
C PHE A 268 -23.96 -38.52 4.06
N SER A 269 -25.22 -38.19 4.34
CA SER A 269 -26.34 -39.13 4.50
C SER A 269 -27.35 -38.97 3.36
N ASN A 270 -28.16 -40.00 3.14
CA ASN A 270 -29.19 -39.98 2.10
C ASN A 270 -30.41 -39.16 2.55
N LEU A 271 -30.70 -38.05 1.85
CA LEU A 271 -31.89 -37.22 2.10
C LEU A 271 -33.05 -37.60 1.17
N VAL A 272 -32.75 -37.81 -0.11
CA VAL A 272 -33.70 -38.31 -1.10
C VAL A 272 -33.02 -39.40 -1.91
N SER A 273 -33.60 -40.60 -1.88
CA SER A 273 -33.09 -41.76 -2.61
C SER A 273 -33.08 -41.51 -4.12
N SER A 274 -32.12 -42.14 -4.80
CA SER A 274 -31.92 -42.01 -6.25
C SER A 274 -33.21 -42.27 -7.04
N GLN A 275 -33.64 -41.31 -7.85
CA GLN A 275 -34.78 -41.46 -8.76
C GLN A 275 -34.58 -40.64 -10.05
N THR A 276 -35.33 -40.98 -11.09
CA THR A 276 -35.25 -40.30 -12.40
C THR A 276 -36.24 -39.15 -12.48
N TYR A 277 -35.73 -37.97 -12.83
CA TYR A 277 -36.51 -36.75 -13.00
C TYR A 277 -36.51 -36.31 -14.47
N THR A 278 -37.66 -35.84 -14.93
CA THR A 278 -37.84 -35.32 -16.29
C THR A 278 -37.70 -33.81 -16.31
N PHE A 279 -36.90 -33.30 -17.23
CA PHE A 279 -36.74 -31.89 -17.55
C PHE A 279 -37.30 -31.67 -18.94
N ASP A 280 -38.37 -30.88 -19.02
CA ASP A 280 -39.03 -30.52 -20.27
C ASP A 280 -38.96 -29.00 -20.49
N PRO A 281 -38.35 -28.52 -21.59
CA PRO A 281 -38.33 -27.09 -21.92
C PRO A 281 -39.72 -26.47 -21.99
N ALA A 282 -40.75 -27.24 -22.39
CA ALA A 282 -42.14 -26.76 -22.42
C ALA A 282 -42.73 -26.50 -21.02
N ALA A 283 -42.17 -27.15 -19.99
CA ALA A 283 -42.50 -26.95 -18.59
C ALA A 283 -41.44 -26.10 -17.85
N GLY A 284 -40.58 -25.38 -18.57
CA GLY A 284 -39.57 -24.50 -17.99
C GLY A 284 -38.28 -25.20 -17.54
N ASN A 285 -38.07 -26.47 -17.92
CA ASN A 285 -36.85 -27.23 -17.63
C ASN A 285 -36.47 -27.24 -16.14
N SER A 286 -37.46 -27.38 -15.27
CA SER A 286 -37.31 -27.27 -13.82
C SER A 286 -37.94 -28.45 -13.12
N VAL A 287 -37.32 -28.93 -12.04
CA VAL A 287 -37.88 -29.92 -11.13
C VAL A 287 -37.73 -29.46 -9.69
N THR A 288 -38.79 -29.63 -8.91
CA THR A 288 -38.78 -29.39 -7.47
C THR A 288 -38.76 -30.73 -6.75
N ILE A 289 -37.80 -30.90 -5.84
CA ILE A 289 -37.63 -32.11 -5.04
C ILE A 289 -37.88 -31.75 -3.58
N PRO A 290 -38.94 -32.28 -2.94
CA PRO A 290 -39.15 -32.10 -1.50
C PRO A 290 -38.01 -32.72 -0.70
N VAL A 291 -37.52 -31.99 0.29
CA VAL A 291 -36.48 -32.45 1.22
C VAL A 291 -36.95 -32.11 2.62
N SER A 292 -36.96 -33.07 3.55
CA SER A 292 -37.31 -32.85 4.95
C SER A 292 -36.16 -33.29 5.84
N ALA A 293 -35.12 -32.46 5.91
CA ALA A 293 -33.91 -32.76 6.66
C ALA A 293 -33.21 -31.49 7.13
N THR A 294 -32.41 -31.60 8.18
CA THR A 294 -31.47 -30.55 8.59
C THR A 294 -30.12 -30.81 7.93
N ALA A 295 -29.61 -29.84 7.17
CA ALA A 295 -28.30 -29.97 6.55
C ALA A 295 -27.57 -28.63 6.44
N LYS A 296 -26.25 -28.67 6.58
CA LYS A 296 -25.32 -27.59 6.26
C LYS A 296 -24.91 -27.67 4.80
N GLN A 297 -24.55 -28.87 4.32
CA GLN A 297 -24.18 -29.08 2.92
C GLN A 297 -25.20 -30.00 2.26
N VAL A 298 -25.57 -29.67 1.02
CA VAL A 298 -26.46 -30.49 0.19
C VAL A 298 -25.73 -30.86 -1.08
N ARG A 299 -25.74 -32.15 -1.42
CA ARG A 299 -25.04 -32.72 -2.57
C ARG A 299 -26.00 -33.45 -3.49
N LEU A 300 -25.93 -33.14 -4.77
CA LEU A 300 -26.49 -33.96 -5.84
C LEU A 300 -25.49 -35.06 -6.20
N ASN A 301 -25.97 -36.27 -6.39
CA ASN A 301 -25.23 -37.37 -6.99
C ASN A 301 -26.02 -37.85 -8.21
N ILE A 302 -25.55 -37.46 -9.40
CA ILE A 302 -26.24 -37.69 -10.67
C ILE A 302 -25.59 -38.88 -11.37
N THR A 303 -26.34 -39.94 -11.63
CA THR A 303 -25.82 -41.22 -12.15
C THR A 303 -26.16 -41.47 -13.61
N ALA A 304 -27.14 -40.76 -14.17
CA ALA A 304 -27.51 -40.85 -15.58
C ALA A 304 -28.09 -39.52 -16.09
N ASN A 305 -27.88 -39.23 -17.38
CA ASN A 305 -28.49 -38.11 -18.11
C ASN A 305 -28.80 -38.60 -19.53
N SER A 306 -30.04 -38.45 -20.01
CA SER A 306 -30.44 -38.91 -21.35
C SER A 306 -30.12 -37.92 -22.47
N GLY A 307 -29.73 -36.69 -22.15
CA GLY A 307 -29.45 -35.62 -23.11
C GLY A 307 -27.98 -35.18 -23.20
N ALA A 308 -27.11 -35.71 -22.34
CA ALA A 308 -25.67 -35.44 -22.33
C ALA A 308 -24.88 -36.58 -21.65
N PRO A 309 -23.55 -36.67 -21.85
CA PRO A 309 -22.72 -37.73 -21.26
C PRO A 309 -22.62 -37.74 -19.72
N ALA A 310 -22.90 -36.60 -19.07
CA ALA A 310 -22.77 -36.41 -17.62
C ALA A 310 -23.93 -35.55 -17.05
N GLY A 311 -23.97 -35.40 -15.73
CA GLY A 311 -24.95 -34.55 -15.06
C GLY A 311 -24.80 -33.08 -15.46
N GLN A 312 -25.93 -32.40 -15.64
CA GLN A 312 -25.99 -30.98 -15.98
C GLN A 312 -26.97 -30.26 -15.04
N ILE A 313 -26.61 -29.08 -14.55
CA ILE A 313 -27.47 -28.23 -13.72
C ILE A 313 -27.21 -26.76 -14.05
N ALA A 314 -28.24 -26.02 -14.44
CA ALA A 314 -28.21 -24.57 -14.65
C ALA A 314 -28.48 -23.82 -13.34
N GLU A 315 -29.40 -24.29 -12.50
CA GLU A 315 -29.57 -23.77 -11.14
C GLU A 315 -29.82 -24.90 -10.16
N PHE A 316 -29.12 -24.86 -9.02
CA PHE A 316 -29.28 -25.71 -7.86
C PHE A 316 -29.75 -24.82 -6.71
N GLU A 317 -31.06 -24.63 -6.63
CA GLU A 317 -31.69 -23.82 -5.61
C GLU A 317 -32.06 -24.67 -4.39
N ILE A 318 -31.86 -24.13 -3.19
CA ILE A 318 -32.16 -24.82 -1.92
C ILE A 318 -33.08 -23.93 -1.07
N TYR A 319 -34.14 -24.49 -0.53
CA TYR A 319 -35.14 -23.78 0.25
C TYR A 319 -35.36 -24.42 1.61
N GLY A 320 -35.53 -23.57 2.62
CA GLY A 320 -35.69 -23.97 4.02
C GLY A 320 -35.61 -22.77 4.96
N THR A 321 -35.46 -23.06 6.25
CA THR A 321 -35.26 -22.03 7.29
C THR A 321 -33.96 -22.30 8.05
N PRO A 322 -33.22 -21.28 8.51
CA PRO A 322 -32.05 -21.48 9.36
C PRO A 322 -32.37 -22.34 10.58
N ALA A 323 -31.51 -23.30 10.90
CA ALA A 323 -31.61 -24.04 12.16
C ALA A 323 -31.13 -23.18 13.34
N SER A 324 -31.41 -23.63 14.57
CA SER A 324 -31.06 -22.85 15.76
C SER A 324 -29.55 -22.74 15.95
N ASN A 325 -29.02 -21.52 16.10
CA ASN A 325 -27.61 -21.22 16.37
C ASN A 325 -27.51 -19.96 17.26
N PRO A 326 -26.41 -19.77 18.01
CA PRO A 326 -26.14 -18.51 18.69
C PRO A 326 -25.93 -17.37 17.68
N ASP A 327 -26.03 -16.13 18.14
CA ASP A 327 -25.73 -14.92 17.37
C ASP A 327 -25.16 -13.89 18.34
N LEU A 328 -23.85 -13.80 18.42
CA LEU A 328 -23.15 -12.88 19.31
C LEU A 328 -22.98 -11.52 18.65
N THR A 329 -23.33 -10.48 19.39
CA THR A 329 -23.13 -9.10 18.94
C THR A 329 -22.64 -8.24 20.09
N ILE A 330 -21.87 -7.19 19.77
CA ILE A 330 -21.49 -6.19 20.74
C ILE A 330 -22.47 -5.03 20.64
N THR A 331 -23.19 -4.77 21.74
CA THR A 331 -24.27 -3.77 21.80
C THR A 331 -23.81 -2.40 22.28
N GLY A 332 -22.62 -2.31 22.86
CA GLY A 332 -22.05 -1.05 23.32
C GLY A 332 -20.66 -1.21 23.90
N MET A 333 -19.92 -0.11 23.92
CA MET A 333 -18.63 0.00 24.58
C MET A 333 -18.58 1.25 25.46
N THR A 334 -17.88 1.14 26.59
CA THR A 334 -17.60 2.26 27.50
C THR A 334 -16.18 2.13 28.04
N TRP A 335 -15.70 3.15 28.74
CA TRP A 335 -14.39 3.12 29.40
C TRP A 335 -14.42 3.87 30.71
N THR A 336 -13.48 3.53 31.60
CA THR A 336 -13.28 4.20 32.88
C THR A 336 -11.80 4.58 33.07
N PRO A 337 -11.49 5.78 33.57
CA PRO A 337 -12.38 6.93 33.82
C PRO A 337 -13.04 7.48 32.55
N ALA A 338 -14.15 8.22 32.65
CA ALA A 338 -14.86 8.76 31.48
C ALA A 338 -14.10 9.90 30.77
N SER A 339 -13.25 10.62 31.51
CA SER A 339 -12.39 11.70 31.00
C SER A 339 -10.97 11.52 31.54
N PRO A 340 -10.23 10.52 31.03
CA PRO A 340 -8.90 10.20 31.53
C PRO A 340 -7.88 11.28 31.11
N THR A 341 -6.90 11.48 31.98
CA THR A 341 -5.65 12.18 31.73
C THR A 341 -4.53 11.18 31.41
N GLU A 342 -3.38 11.67 30.98
CA GLU A 342 -2.20 10.81 30.68
C GLU A 342 -1.72 9.95 31.86
N THR A 343 -2.10 10.31 33.08
CA THR A 343 -1.74 9.58 34.31
C THR A 343 -2.81 8.60 34.79
N ASP A 344 -3.96 8.51 34.09
CA ASP A 344 -5.05 7.62 34.47
C ASP A 344 -4.94 6.25 33.79
N GLN A 345 -5.17 5.18 34.56
CA GLN A 345 -5.29 3.82 34.04
C GLN A 345 -6.65 3.63 33.35
N VAL A 346 -6.65 3.36 32.04
CA VAL A 346 -7.88 3.22 31.26
C VAL A 346 -8.33 1.76 31.20
N THR A 347 -9.59 1.50 31.54
CA THR A 347 -10.24 0.19 31.34
C THR A 347 -11.34 0.31 30.30
N LEU A 348 -11.28 -0.52 29.25
CA LEU A 348 -12.33 -0.63 28.24
C LEU A 348 -13.34 -1.71 28.64
N HIS A 349 -14.62 -1.47 28.34
CA HIS A 349 -15.73 -2.40 28.57
C HIS A 349 -16.52 -2.61 27.28
N ALA A 350 -16.87 -3.87 26.97
CA ALA A 350 -17.75 -4.23 25.86
C ALA A 350 -18.93 -5.07 26.37
N VAL A 351 -20.13 -4.76 25.89
CA VAL A 351 -21.36 -5.51 26.21
C VAL A 351 -21.67 -6.50 25.09
N VAL A 352 -21.37 -7.77 25.32
CA VAL A 352 -21.65 -8.86 24.39
C VAL A 352 -23.04 -9.42 24.68
N ALA A 353 -23.89 -9.52 23.67
CA ALA A 353 -25.21 -10.12 23.76
C ALA A 353 -25.31 -11.32 22.82
N ASN A 354 -25.97 -12.39 23.25
CA ASN A 354 -26.41 -13.46 22.37
C ASN A 354 -27.86 -13.19 21.95
N ILE A 355 -28.06 -12.67 20.74
CA ILE A 355 -29.38 -12.38 20.16
C ILE A 355 -29.95 -13.58 19.39
N GLY A 356 -29.21 -14.68 19.34
CA GLY A 356 -29.60 -15.90 18.64
C GLY A 356 -30.63 -16.72 19.40
N ASN A 357 -31.13 -17.76 18.73
CA ASN A 357 -32.14 -18.66 19.26
C ASN A 357 -31.57 -19.96 19.86
N LEU A 358 -30.24 -20.06 20.00
CA LEU A 358 -29.52 -21.09 20.75
C LEU A 358 -28.51 -20.46 21.72
N GLY A 359 -28.20 -21.13 22.83
CA GLY A 359 -27.14 -20.70 23.75
C GLY A 359 -25.76 -20.77 23.08
N SER A 360 -24.90 -19.80 23.36
CA SER A 360 -23.53 -19.73 22.88
C SER A 360 -22.55 -20.36 23.89
N PRO A 361 -21.59 -21.19 23.46
CA PRO A 361 -20.42 -21.56 24.26
C PRO A 361 -19.57 -20.34 24.66
N ALA A 362 -18.60 -20.55 25.55
CA ALA A 362 -17.63 -19.49 25.88
C ALA A 362 -16.75 -19.13 24.67
N THR A 363 -16.39 -17.86 24.52
CA THR A 363 -15.52 -17.33 23.46
C THR A 363 -14.72 -16.12 23.99
N THR A 364 -14.15 -15.29 23.12
CA THR A 364 -13.30 -14.13 23.45
C THR A 364 -13.79 -12.87 22.74
N VAL A 365 -13.54 -11.71 23.36
CA VAL A 365 -13.62 -10.39 22.71
C VAL A 365 -12.22 -9.81 22.61
N ASN A 366 -11.85 -9.37 21.41
CA ASN A 366 -10.63 -8.59 21.17
C ASN A 366 -10.98 -7.11 21.11
N PHE A 367 -10.20 -6.26 21.79
CA PHE A 367 -10.36 -4.82 21.87
C PHE A 367 -9.28 -4.12 21.05
N TYR A 368 -9.63 -2.98 20.48
CA TYR A 368 -8.78 -2.21 19.59
C TYR A 368 -8.83 -0.71 19.91
N LEU A 369 -7.68 -0.06 19.80
CA LEU A 369 -7.54 1.40 19.80
C LEU A 369 -6.87 1.83 18.49
N ASN A 370 -7.49 2.71 17.70
CA ASN A 370 -6.96 3.10 16.37
C ASN A 370 -6.67 1.91 15.45
N ASN A 371 -7.55 0.89 15.48
CA ASN A 371 -7.39 -0.40 14.79
C ASN A 371 -6.15 -1.22 15.21
N GLN A 372 -5.48 -0.87 16.31
CA GLN A 372 -4.37 -1.65 16.87
C GLN A 372 -4.87 -2.51 18.05
N PRO A 373 -4.41 -3.77 18.19
CA PRO A 373 -4.79 -4.62 19.30
C PRO A 373 -4.47 -3.96 20.65
N ALA A 374 -5.48 -3.81 21.50
CA ALA A 374 -5.38 -3.21 22.83
C ALA A 374 -5.44 -4.26 23.96
N GLY A 375 -5.99 -5.44 23.66
CA GLY A 375 -6.07 -6.58 24.58
C GLY A 375 -7.31 -7.44 24.30
N SER A 376 -7.52 -8.48 25.10
CA SER A 376 -8.66 -9.39 24.94
C SER A 376 -9.27 -9.77 26.30
N ALA A 377 -10.54 -10.19 26.28
CA ALA A 377 -11.25 -10.64 27.47
C ALA A 377 -12.13 -11.86 27.17
N PRO A 378 -12.18 -12.87 28.06
CA PRO A 378 -13.03 -14.03 27.88
C PRO A 378 -14.51 -13.68 28.10
N VAL A 379 -15.38 -14.22 27.24
CA VAL A 379 -16.84 -14.21 27.37
C VAL A 379 -17.27 -15.61 27.78
N SER A 380 -17.89 -15.74 28.95
CA SER A 380 -18.48 -17.02 29.37
C SER A 380 -19.66 -17.42 28.49
N ALA A 381 -20.08 -18.69 28.54
CA ALA A 381 -21.25 -19.15 27.78
C ALA A 381 -22.49 -18.28 28.05
N LEU A 382 -23.19 -17.88 26.99
CA LEU A 382 -24.35 -16.99 27.05
C LEU A 382 -25.62 -17.73 26.64
N ALA A 383 -26.61 -17.79 27.53
CA ALA A 383 -27.95 -18.27 27.19
C ALA A 383 -28.60 -17.40 26.10
N THR A 384 -29.68 -17.87 25.49
CA THR A 384 -30.46 -17.10 24.52
C THR A 384 -30.94 -15.78 25.13
N SER A 385 -30.76 -14.68 24.40
CA SER A 385 -31.10 -13.31 24.84
C SER A 385 -30.33 -12.80 26.07
N ALA A 386 -29.30 -13.51 26.54
CA ALA A 386 -28.45 -13.04 27.63
C ALA A 386 -27.34 -12.11 27.11
N SER A 387 -26.85 -11.23 27.98
CA SER A 387 -25.66 -10.41 27.73
C SER A 387 -24.69 -10.42 28.90
N ALA A 388 -23.41 -10.15 28.61
CA ALA A 388 -22.35 -9.99 29.58
C ALA A 388 -21.49 -8.78 29.23
N THR A 389 -21.04 -8.06 30.26
CA THR A 389 -20.01 -7.03 30.10
C THR A 389 -18.66 -7.65 30.38
N VAL A 390 -17.73 -7.55 29.43
CA VAL A 390 -16.33 -7.96 29.58
C VAL A 390 -15.43 -6.73 29.50
N SER A 391 -14.26 -6.79 30.10
CA SER A 391 -13.39 -5.62 30.20
C SER A 391 -11.91 -5.97 30.13
N VAL A 392 -11.11 -5.02 29.66
CA VAL A 392 -9.65 -5.09 29.63
C VAL A 392 -9.05 -3.77 30.11
N ASN A 393 -8.10 -3.84 31.03
CA ASN A 393 -7.29 -2.68 31.42
C ASN A 393 -6.20 -2.49 30.35
N VAL A 394 -6.23 -1.36 29.66
CA VAL A 394 -5.29 -1.02 28.58
C VAL A 394 -4.15 -0.13 29.05
N GLY A 395 -4.07 0.17 30.35
CA GLY A 395 -3.05 0.99 30.99
C GLY A 395 -3.25 2.49 30.80
N GLU A 396 -2.23 3.25 31.15
CA GLU A 396 -2.11 4.68 30.80
C GLU A 396 -2.02 4.86 29.29
N LYS A 397 -2.50 6.01 28.81
CA LYS A 397 -2.49 6.38 27.40
C LYS A 397 -2.00 7.81 27.26
N ASN A 398 -1.26 8.08 26.18
CA ASN A 398 -0.85 9.44 25.84
C ASN A 398 -2.09 10.30 25.56
N ALA A 399 -1.94 11.63 25.66
CA ALA A 399 -3.03 12.52 25.30
C ALA A 399 -3.37 12.34 23.82
N GLY A 400 -4.66 12.24 23.50
CA GLY A 400 -5.08 11.94 22.16
C GLY A 400 -6.54 11.52 22.07
N THR A 401 -6.99 11.36 20.83
CA THR A 401 -8.31 10.84 20.50
C THR A 401 -8.12 9.45 19.88
N TYR A 402 -8.71 8.44 20.50
CA TYR A 402 -8.60 7.04 20.10
C TYR A 402 -9.94 6.55 19.58
N THR A 403 -9.99 5.99 18.37
CA THR A 403 -11.14 5.17 17.96
C THR A 403 -11.13 3.90 18.80
N VAL A 404 -12.30 3.52 19.34
CA VAL A 404 -12.44 2.34 20.20
C VAL A 404 -13.32 1.33 19.48
N SER A 405 -12.82 0.13 19.28
CA SER A 405 -13.60 -0.97 18.70
C SER A 405 -13.33 -2.29 19.39
N ALA A 406 -14.23 -3.25 19.19
CA ALA A 406 -14.10 -4.60 19.68
C ALA A 406 -14.78 -5.60 18.74
N ILE A 407 -14.28 -6.84 18.75
CA ILE A 407 -14.79 -7.94 17.93
C ILE A 407 -14.95 -9.18 18.82
N VAL A 408 -16.15 -9.76 18.85
CA VAL A 408 -16.42 -11.02 19.54
C VAL A 408 -16.24 -12.22 18.60
N ASP A 409 -15.65 -13.31 19.08
CA ASP A 409 -15.35 -14.51 18.29
C ASP A 409 -14.61 -14.21 16.96
N GLU A 410 -13.61 -13.32 17.01
CA GLU A 410 -12.88 -12.88 15.80
C GLU A 410 -12.24 -14.03 15.02
N ASP A 411 -11.77 -15.05 15.74
CA ASP A 411 -11.22 -16.29 15.16
C ASP A 411 -12.29 -17.19 14.52
N ASN A 412 -13.56 -16.77 14.56
CA ASN A 412 -14.70 -17.45 13.95
C ASN A 412 -14.87 -18.90 14.41
N THR A 413 -14.57 -19.18 15.67
CA THR A 413 -14.58 -20.53 16.24
C THR A 413 -15.99 -21.05 16.50
N LEU A 414 -16.97 -20.15 16.61
CA LEU A 414 -18.38 -20.48 16.80
C LEU A 414 -19.14 -20.39 15.48
N ILE A 415 -20.14 -21.29 15.34
CA ILE A 415 -21.12 -21.24 14.26
C ILE A 415 -22.27 -20.36 14.75
N GLU A 416 -22.58 -19.32 13.99
CA GLU A 416 -23.52 -18.27 14.38
C GLU A 416 -24.54 -18.00 13.28
N GLN A 417 -25.70 -17.45 13.63
CA GLN A 417 -26.71 -17.05 12.64
C GLN A 417 -26.23 -15.88 11.78
N ASN A 418 -25.49 -14.96 12.39
CA ASN A 418 -24.89 -13.81 11.73
C ASN A 418 -23.49 -13.58 12.33
N LYS A 419 -22.50 -13.40 11.47
CA LYS A 419 -21.11 -13.07 11.85
C LYS A 419 -20.74 -11.64 11.54
N SER A 420 -21.58 -10.96 10.74
CA SER A 420 -21.33 -9.59 10.28
C SER A 420 -21.56 -8.53 11.36
N ASN A 421 -22.22 -8.91 12.47
CA ASN A 421 -22.56 -8.09 13.62
C ASN A 421 -21.69 -8.36 14.85
N ASN A 422 -20.60 -9.12 14.70
CA ASN A 422 -19.65 -9.42 15.77
C ASN A 422 -18.70 -8.24 16.08
N SER A 423 -18.57 -7.30 15.15
CA SER A 423 -17.71 -6.11 15.29
C SER A 423 -18.53 -4.89 15.70
N TYR A 424 -17.99 -4.11 16.64
CA TYR A 424 -18.56 -2.84 17.06
C TYR A 424 -17.46 -1.78 17.16
N THR A 425 -17.72 -0.60 16.58
CA THR A 425 -16.89 0.59 16.77
C THR A 425 -17.72 1.62 17.52
N SER A 426 -17.19 2.12 18.63
CA SER A 426 -17.83 3.15 19.43
C SER A 426 -18.04 4.42 18.60
N PRO A 427 -19.25 5.02 18.59
CA PRO A 427 -19.52 6.26 17.85
C PRO A 427 -18.81 7.47 18.46
N THR A 428 -18.44 7.38 19.75
CA THR A 428 -17.62 8.38 20.43
C THR A 428 -16.21 7.83 20.62
N PRO A 429 -15.15 8.62 20.31
CA PRO A 429 -13.80 8.20 20.60
C PRO A 429 -13.47 8.33 22.08
N LEU A 430 -12.49 7.57 22.55
CA LEU A 430 -11.83 7.79 23.83
C LEU A 430 -10.95 9.03 23.70
N VAL A 431 -11.22 10.06 24.48
CA VAL A 431 -10.40 11.27 24.53
C VAL A 431 -9.60 11.28 25.82
N VAL A 432 -8.29 11.17 25.72
CA VAL A 432 -7.34 11.32 26.83
C VAL A 432 -6.79 12.74 26.77
N VAL A 433 -6.98 13.52 27.84
CA VAL A 433 -6.53 14.91 27.87
C VAL A 433 -5.10 15.02 28.42
N PRO A 434 -4.30 16.01 27.97
CA PRO A 434 -2.98 16.24 28.53
C PRO A 434 -3.02 16.53 30.03
N VAL A 435 -2.11 15.95 30.80
CA VAL A 435 -1.91 16.33 32.21
C VAL A 435 -1.34 17.76 32.29
N SER A 436 -1.69 18.52 33.32
CA SER A 436 -1.13 19.87 33.50
C SER A 436 0.35 19.76 33.89
N SER A 437 1.25 20.22 33.02
CA SER A 437 2.69 20.07 33.17
C SER A 437 3.46 21.01 32.24
N SER A 438 4.65 21.46 32.66
CA SER A 438 5.69 21.84 31.70
C SER A 438 6.22 20.57 31.01
N ASP A 439 6.84 20.71 29.85
CA ASP A 439 7.42 19.59 29.10
C ASP A 439 8.63 20.14 28.36
N LEU A 440 9.81 19.97 28.95
CA LEU A 440 11.06 20.56 28.47
C LEU A 440 11.77 19.61 27.53
N ILE A 441 11.68 19.88 26.24
CA ILE A 441 12.50 19.21 25.25
C ILE A 441 13.76 20.01 24.95
N VAL A 442 14.85 19.29 24.70
CA VAL A 442 16.10 19.89 24.23
C VAL A 442 16.50 19.25 22.92
N THR A 443 16.77 20.06 21.90
CA THR A 443 17.40 19.61 20.65
C THR A 443 18.75 20.29 20.49
N THR A 444 19.66 19.67 19.76
CA THR A 444 21.01 20.21 19.56
C THR A 444 21.27 20.48 18.11
N SER A 445 21.80 21.66 17.81
CA SER A 445 22.40 21.99 16.53
C SER A 445 23.89 22.24 16.72
N TRP A 446 24.63 22.13 15.61
CA TRP A 446 26.06 22.41 15.59
C TRP A 446 26.46 23.12 14.31
N SER A 447 27.61 23.78 14.38
CA SER A 447 28.23 24.44 13.23
C SER A 447 29.74 24.15 13.22
N PRO A 448 30.33 23.78 12.07
CA PRO A 448 29.68 23.57 10.77
C PRO A 448 28.78 22.32 10.76
N GLY A 449 27.74 22.30 9.90
CA GLY A 449 26.75 21.21 9.81
C GLY A 449 27.35 19.87 9.35
N ASN A 450 28.33 19.92 8.45
CA ASN A 450 29.15 18.79 8.00
C ASN A 450 30.63 19.02 8.36
N PRO A 451 31.06 18.73 9.60
CA PRO A 451 32.44 18.95 10.00
C PRO A 451 33.42 17.96 9.38
N ALA A 452 34.59 18.45 8.99
CA ALA A 452 35.76 17.65 8.67
C ALA A 452 36.60 17.38 9.93
N ALA A 453 37.49 16.38 9.88
CA ALA A 453 38.46 16.18 10.95
C ALA A 453 39.35 17.42 11.14
N GLY A 454 39.49 17.85 12.40
CA GLY A 454 40.23 19.05 12.79
C GLY A 454 39.35 20.29 12.98
N ASP A 455 38.10 20.28 12.46
CA ASP A 455 37.19 21.40 12.61
C ASP A 455 36.81 21.63 14.07
N THR A 456 36.61 22.89 14.44
CA THR A 456 36.02 23.25 15.74
C THR A 456 34.50 23.30 15.58
N VAL A 457 33.81 22.33 16.16
CA VAL A 457 32.35 22.20 16.15
C VAL A 457 31.77 22.93 17.35
N SER A 458 30.96 23.95 17.10
CA SER A 458 30.25 24.71 18.15
C SER A 458 28.84 24.15 18.32
N PHE A 459 28.42 23.83 19.55
CA PHE A 459 27.11 23.26 19.84
C PHE A 459 26.17 24.28 20.50
N THR A 460 24.92 24.27 20.06
CA THR A 460 23.82 25.05 20.64
C THR A 460 22.66 24.13 20.98
N ALA A 461 22.16 24.22 22.22
CA ALA A 461 20.92 23.57 22.63
C ALA A 461 19.73 24.51 22.40
N ASN A 462 18.71 24.07 21.67
CA ASN A 462 17.39 24.70 21.70
C ASN A 462 16.57 24.02 22.81
N LEU A 463 16.34 24.75 23.90
CA LEU A 463 15.46 24.32 24.98
C LEU A 463 14.07 24.87 24.71
N LYS A 464 13.05 23.99 24.61
CA LYS A 464 11.67 24.38 24.34
C LYS A 464 10.74 23.78 25.37
N ASN A 465 9.78 24.59 25.84
CA ASN A 465 8.66 24.09 26.62
C ASN A 465 7.50 23.75 25.68
N GLN A 466 7.22 22.47 25.47
CA GLN A 466 6.05 21.99 24.71
C GLN A 466 4.84 21.66 25.60
N GLY A 467 4.95 21.91 26.91
CA GLY A 467 3.91 21.66 27.89
C GLY A 467 2.78 22.68 27.80
N ASN A 468 1.76 22.48 28.64
CA ASN A 468 0.56 23.33 28.66
C ASN A 468 0.59 24.39 29.78
N ILE A 469 1.62 24.39 30.63
CA ILE A 469 1.92 25.45 31.60
C ILE A 469 3.37 25.91 31.46
N ALA A 470 3.71 27.05 32.06
CA ALA A 470 5.09 27.57 32.03
C ALA A 470 6.05 26.68 32.85
N SER A 471 7.30 26.58 32.41
CA SER A 471 8.36 25.98 33.21
C SER A 471 8.65 26.80 34.47
N ALA A 472 9.33 26.23 35.46
CA ALA A 472 9.74 26.98 36.63
C ALA A 472 10.71 28.12 36.25
N GLY A 473 10.70 29.18 37.06
CA GLY A 473 11.59 30.35 36.85
C GLY A 473 13.04 30.14 37.26
N GLU A 474 13.41 28.93 37.68
CA GLU A 474 14.74 28.59 38.18
C GLU A 474 15.71 28.25 37.03
N SER A 475 16.88 27.71 37.37
CA SER A 475 17.88 27.26 36.41
C SER A 475 17.49 25.89 35.86
N HIS A 476 17.64 25.71 34.55
CA HIS A 476 17.44 24.47 33.80
C HIS A 476 18.80 23.99 33.27
N PRO A 477 19.53 23.13 34.01
CA PRO A 477 20.81 22.57 33.56
C PRO A 477 20.67 21.75 32.28
N ILE A 478 21.56 21.99 31.32
CA ILE A 478 21.63 21.25 30.06
C ILE A 478 23.02 20.61 29.96
N THR A 479 23.05 19.30 29.69
CA THR A 479 24.29 18.54 29.48
C THR A 479 24.28 17.89 28.11
N LEU A 480 25.35 18.10 27.35
CA LEU A 480 25.61 17.41 26.08
C LEU A 480 26.78 16.46 26.25
N VAL A 481 26.60 15.24 25.77
CA VAL A 481 27.58 14.16 25.79
C VAL A 481 27.81 13.69 24.36
N ILE A 482 29.06 13.73 23.91
CA ILE A 482 29.46 13.13 22.64
C ILE A 482 30.00 11.72 22.95
N LYS A 483 29.38 10.70 22.37
CA LYS A 483 29.81 9.30 22.47
C LYS A 483 30.31 8.81 21.12
N ASN A 484 31.38 8.03 21.11
CA ASN A 484 31.81 7.34 19.90
C ASN A 484 30.94 6.11 19.62
N ASN A 485 31.16 5.45 18.48
CA ASN A 485 30.42 4.25 18.09
C ASN A 485 30.59 3.05 19.05
N ALA A 486 31.62 3.04 19.91
CA ALA A 486 31.78 2.06 20.99
C ALA A 486 30.98 2.39 22.26
N GLY A 487 30.20 3.48 22.23
CA GLY A 487 29.41 3.97 23.36
C GLY A 487 30.21 4.74 24.41
N ALA A 488 31.52 4.93 24.22
CA ALA A 488 32.36 5.65 25.16
C ALA A 488 32.14 7.16 25.02
N THR A 489 31.98 7.85 26.15
CA THR A 489 31.93 9.32 26.19
C THR A 489 33.31 9.88 25.87
N ILE A 490 33.40 10.69 24.83
CA ILE A 490 34.65 11.35 24.40
C ILE A 490 34.68 12.83 24.76
N HIS A 491 33.51 13.45 24.97
CA HIS A 491 33.41 14.84 25.35
C HIS A 491 32.11 15.11 26.12
N THR A 492 32.14 16.09 27.02
CA THR A 492 30.97 16.54 27.78
C THR A 492 30.99 18.06 27.85
N LEU A 493 29.87 18.68 27.48
CA LEU A 493 29.61 20.10 27.56
C LEU A 493 28.43 20.34 28.50
N SER A 494 28.43 21.46 29.21
CA SER A 494 27.35 21.80 30.14
C SER A 494 27.09 23.29 30.13
N ALA A 495 25.80 23.65 30.12
CA ALA A 495 25.33 25.02 30.27
C ALA A 495 24.00 25.00 31.05
N SER A 496 23.35 26.15 31.16
CA SER A 496 22.03 26.24 31.75
C SER A 496 21.25 27.41 31.17
N TYR A 497 19.94 27.25 31.05
CA TYR A 497 19.01 28.36 30.84
C TYR A 497 18.45 28.80 32.20
N THR A 498 18.28 30.10 32.45
CA THR A 498 17.66 30.61 33.69
C THR A 498 16.46 31.46 33.32
N GLY A 499 15.29 31.11 33.87
CA GLY A 499 14.02 31.79 33.62
C GLY A 499 12.89 30.82 33.28
N ALA A 500 11.67 31.35 33.12
CA ALA A 500 10.49 30.57 32.77
C ALA A 500 10.23 30.62 31.26
N LEU A 501 10.02 29.46 30.64
CA LEU A 501 9.53 29.33 29.27
C LEU A 501 8.01 29.12 29.31
N ALA A 502 7.25 30.03 28.71
CA ALA A 502 5.81 29.82 28.50
C ALA A 502 5.55 28.66 27.53
N PRO A 503 4.34 28.07 27.52
CA PRO A 503 3.96 27.06 26.52
C PRO A 503 4.32 27.48 25.09
N GLY A 504 5.06 26.62 24.38
CA GLY A 504 5.53 26.82 23.02
C GLY A 504 6.78 27.70 22.86
N GLN A 505 7.26 28.36 23.92
CA GLN A 505 8.48 29.18 23.86
C GLN A 505 9.74 28.30 23.84
N SER A 506 10.79 28.81 23.18
CA SER A 506 12.11 28.20 23.18
C SER A 506 13.23 29.22 23.39
N ALA A 507 14.38 28.73 23.86
CA ALA A 507 15.60 29.50 24.06
C ALA A 507 16.82 28.72 23.55
N ASN A 508 17.72 29.41 22.85
CA ASN A 508 19.00 28.84 22.43
C ASN A 508 20.06 29.08 23.50
N VAL A 509 20.76 28.02 23.88
CA VAL A 509 21.83 28.02 24.88
C VAL A 509 23.11 27.51 24.23
N ALA A 510 24.14 28.35 24.17
CA ALA A 510 25.46 27.92 23.69
C ALA A 510 26.08 26.94 24.70
N LEU A 511 26.47 25.75 24.23
CA LEU A 511 27.01 24.68 25.08
C LEU A 511 28.54 24.67 25.11
N GLY A 512 29.19 25.12 24.03
CA GLY A 512 30.64 25.12 23.88
C GLY A 512 31.09 24.42 22.61
N ASN A 513 32.40 24.12 22.54
CA ASN A 513 33.06 23.66 21.32
C ASN A 513 33.74 22.30 21.51
N TRP A 514 33.88 21.54 20.43
CA TRP A 514 34.63 20.28 20.36
C TRP A 514 35.45 20.23 19.07
N THR A 515 36.68 19.70 19.11
CA THR A 515 37.47 19.47 17.89
C THR A 515 37.10 18.12 17.29
N ALA A 516 36.57 18.14 16.07
CA ALA A 516 36.09 16.97 15.37
C ALA A 516 37.23 16.03 14.93
N ALA A 517 36.95 14.73 14.94
CA ALA A 517 37.78 13.71 14.32
C ALA A 517 36.88 12.81 13.46
N ASN A 518 37.37 12.29 12.35
CA ASN A 518 36.56 11.44 11.46
C ASN A 518 35.93 10.28 12.25
N GLY A 519 34.64 10.05 12.03
CA GLY A 519 33.90 9.01 12.72
C GLY A 519 32.42 9.32 12.87
N SER A 520 31.70 8.34 13.41
CA SER A 520 30.30 8.45 13.81
C SER A 520 30.21 8.63 15.32
N TYR A 521 29.41 9.60 15.73
CA TYR A 521 29.21 9.99 17.11
C TYR A 521 27.72 10.08 17.42
N ALA A 522 27.34 9.73 18.64
CA ALA A 522 26.04 10.06 19.20
C ALA A 522 26.19 11.32 20.06
N VAL A 523 25.46 12.38 19.70
CA VAL A 523 25.37 13.63 20.46
C VAL A 523 24.11 13.55 21.30
N THR A 524 24.26 13.15 22.56
CA THR A 524 23.15 13.05 23.51
C THR A 524 23.09 14.32 24.34
N THR A 525 21.99 15.06 24.23
CA THR A 525 21.76 16.27 25.02
C THR A 525 20.56 16.06 25.92
N SER A 526 20.72 16.44 27.19
CA SER A 526 19.71 16.26 28.22
C SER A 526 19.49 17.57 28.97
N VAL A 527 18.24 17.87 29.31
CA VAL A 527 17.87 18.90 30.28
C VAL A 527 17.40 18.23 31.57
N ALA A 528 17.75 18.80 32.72
CA ALA A 528 17.26 18.28 34.00
C ALA A 528 15.73 18.47 34.10
N PRO A 529 15.02 17.55 34.78
CA PRO A 529 13.58 17.70 35.02
C PRO A 529 13.22 19.05 35.63
N ASP A 530 12.22 19.72 35.04
CA ASP A 530 11.69 20.97 35.58
C ASP A 530 10.80 20.71 36.82
N ALA A 531 10.72 21.69 37.72
CA ALA A 531 9.90 21.55 38.92
C ALA A 531 8.39 21.49 38.63
N ASN A 532 7.94 22.03 37.50
CA ASN A 532 6.55 21.94 37.03
C ASN A 532 6.32 20.76 36.07
N GLU A 533 7.32 19.89 35.88
CA GLU A 533 7.29 18.80 34.91
C GLU A 533 7.01 17.46 35.58
N VAL A 534 5.91 16.81 35.20
CA VAL A 534 5.54 15.51 35.73
C VAL A 534 6.38 14.38 35.10
N PRO A 535 6.61 13.26 35.79
CA PRO A 535 7.46 12.17 35.30
C PRO A 535 7.12 11.65 33.89
N ILE A 536 5.84 11.56 33.52
CA ILE A 536 5.41 11.08 32.20
C ILE A 536 5.82 12.02 31.05
N LYS A 537 6.30 13.23 31.34
CA LYS A 537 6.84 14.17 30.36
C LYS A 537 8.36 14.18 30.26
N GLN A 538 9.06 13.60 31.24
CA GLN A 538 10.53 13.70 31.34
C GLN A 538 11.28 12.79 30.35
N ASP A 539 10.61 11.81 29.74
CA ASP A 539 11.24 10.87 28.80
C ASP A 539 11.83 11.57 27.57
N ASN A 540 11.29 12.74 27.20
CA ASN A 540 11.74 13.54 26.06
C ASN A 540 12.74 14.64 26.45
N ASN A 541 13.12 14.74 27.72
CA ASN A 541 14.14 15.68 28.20
C ASN A 541 15.53 15.34 27.68
N THR A 542 15.70 14.16 27.09
CA THR A 542 16.94 13.74 26.43
C THR A 542 16.69 13.55 24.95
N SER A 543 17.47 14.23 24.11
CA SER A 543 17.59 13.95 22.69
C SER A 543 18.93 13.32 22.37
N THR A 544 18.97 12.50 21.34
CA THR A 544 20.22 12.02 20.75
C THR A 544 20.16 12.22 19.25
N ALA A 545 21.20 12.84 18.71
CA ALA A 545 21.39 13.02 17.27
C ALA A 545 22.67 12.31 16.82
N GLY A 546 22.66 11.77 15.61
CA GLY A 546 23.89 11.31 14.95
C GLY A 546 24.73 12.52 14.54
N LEU A 547 26.04 12.44 14.75
CA LEU A 547 27.01 13.36 14.17
C LEU A 547 28.06 12.54 13.45
N TYR A 548 28.15 12.74 12.15
CA TYR A 548 29.17 12.11 11.32
C TYR A 548 30.16 13.18 10.90
N VAL A 549 31.42 12.94 11.22
CA VAL A 549 32.54 13.81 10.83
C VAL A 549 33.22 13.17 9.62
N GLY A 550 33.40 13.97 8.56
CA GLY A 550 34.06 13.54 7.33
C GLY A 550 33.12 12.96 6.27
N ARG A 551 31.84 13.37 6.22
CA ARG A 551 30.95 12.98 5.11
C ARG A 551 31.33 13.67 3.81
N GLY A 552 31.13 12.95 2.71
CA GLY A 552 31.40 13.41 1.36
C GLY A 552 32.85 13.19 0.92
N ALA A 553 33.24 13.92 -0.12
CA ALA A 553 34.58 13.83 -0.71
C ALA A 553 35.64 14.50 0.17
N ASN A 554 36.75 13.82 0.37
CA ASN A 554 37.95 14.35 1.00
C ASN A 554 38.84 15.00 -0.06
N MET A 555 38.71 16.32 -0.20
CA MET A 555 39.43 17.10 -1.20
C MET A 555 40.64 17.82 -0.60
N PRO A 556 41.70 18.09 -1.39
CA PRO A 556 42.87 18.83 -0.91
C PRO A 556 42.61 20.31 -0.65
N PHE A 557 41.46 20.84 -1.08
CA PHE A 557 41.03 22.21 -0.84
C PHE A 557 40.05 22.30 0.34
N THR A 558 40.08 23.43 1.04
CA THR A 558 39.09 23.79 2.06
C THR A 558 38.16 24.86 1.50
N ILE A 559 36.86 24.77 1.77
CA ILE A 559 35.85 25.76 1.38
C ILE A 559 35.59 26.69 2.57
N LEU A 560 35.64 28.00 2.34
CA LEU A 560 35.34 29.04 3.33
C LEU A 560 34.18 29.90 2.84
N GLU A 561 33.05 29.87 3.55
CA GLU A 561 31.90 30.75 3.26
C GLU A 561 32.23 32.20 3.60
N ALA A 562 31.87 33.14 2.72
CA ALA A 562 32.21 34.55 2.88
C ALA A 562 31.45 35.22 4.03
N GLU A 563 30.18 34.85 4.20
CA GLU A 563 29.27 35.36 5.22
C GLU A 563 29.56 34.87 6.63
N SER A 564 30.51 33.94 6.80
CA SER A 564 30.85 33.40 8.11
C SER A 564 31.08 34.53 9.11
N PRO A 565 30.47 34.50 10.31
CA PRO A 565 30.69 35.51 11.35
C PRO A 565 32.16 35.66 11.79
N SER A 566 33.02 34.68 11.46
CA SER A 566 34.46 34.76 11.70
C SER A 566 35.20 35.71 10.76
N ASN A 567 34.59 36.07 9.62
CA ASN A 567 35.19 36.91 8.61
C ASN A 567 34.83 38.37 8.88
N SER A 568 35.83 39.26 8.82
CA SER A 568 35.53 40.69 8.91
C SER A 568 35.10 41.20 7.54
N THR A 569 34.06 42.03 7.51
CA THR A 569 33.59 42.67 6.27
C THR A 569 33.02 44.05 6.57
N ASN A 570 33.22 44.97 5.63
CA ASN A 570 32.52 46.26 5.53
C ASN A 570 31.60 46.32 4.29
N GLY A 571 31.36 45.16 3.66
CA GLY A 571 30.35 44.92 2.64
C GLY A 571 28.98 44.64 3.28
N THR A 572 28.03 44.16 2.47
CA THR A 572 26.69 43.77 2.94
C THR A 572 26.53 42.26 2.91
N VAL A 573 26.34 41.64 4.07
CA VAL A 573 25.98 40.22 4.18
C VAL A 573 24.50 40.05 3.83
N LEU A 574 24.18 39.10 2.94
CA LEU A 574 22.81 38.83 2.54
C LEU A 574 22.06 38.00 3.59
N ALA A 575 20.76 38.22 3.72
CA ALA A 575 19.91 37.37 4.54
C ALA A 575 19.59 36.06 3.77
N PRO A 576 19.69 34.88 4.41
CA PRO A 576 19.39 33.63 3.74
C PRO A 576 17.96 33.50 3.23
N ASN A 577 17.80 32.91 2.04
CA ASN A 577 16.51 32.47 1.49
C ASN A 577 16.71 31.29 0.52
N PHE A 578 15.62 30.73 -0.02
CA PHE A 578 15.66 29.57 -0.91
C PHE A 578 15.10 29.86 -2.31
N THR A 579 15.08 31.11 -2.75
CA THR A 579 14.45 31.52 -4.02
C THR A 579 15.43 31.33 -5.18
N PRO A 580 15.15 30.51 -6.21
CA PRO A 580 15.97 30.45 -7.40
C PRO A 580 15.97 31.80 -8.14
N GLY A 581 17.11 32.19 -8.75
CA GLY A 581 17.26 33.50 -9.39
C GLY A 581 17.53 34.65 -8.42
N ASP A 582 17.77 34.35 -7.14
CA ASP A 582 18.19 35.31 -6.12
C ASP A 582 19.66 35.10 -5.72
N TYR A 583 20.39 36.18 -5.45
CA TYR A 583 21.81 36.09 -5.10
C TYR A 583 22.06 35.38 -3.77
N ALA A 584 21.17 35.46 -2.78
CA ALA A 584 21.27 34.63 -1.57
C ALA A 584 20.75 33.22 -1.84
N GLY A 585 19.60 33.09 -2.52
CA GLY A 585 19.03 31.78 -2.85
C GLY A 585 19.98 30.85 -3.63
N GLU A 586 20.85 31.38 -4.49
CA GLU A 586 21.81 30.59 -5.28
C GLU A 586 23.24 30.52 -4.71
N ALA A 587 23.49 31.20 -3.61
CA ALA A 587 24.75 31.14 -2.88
C ALA A 587 24.91 29.81 -2.13
N SER A 588 26.15 29.38 -1.90
CA SER A 588 26.47 28.38 -0.88
C SER A 588 26.10 28.95 0.48
N GLY A 589 25.63 28.09 1.39
CA GLY A 589 25.12 28.56 2.69
C GLY A 589 23.85 29.44 2.59
N ARG A 590 23.36 29.69 1.37
CA ARG A 590 22.29 30.63 1.02
C ARG A 590 22.59 32.09 1.36
N SER A 591 23.85 32.48 1.45
CA SER A 591 24.24 33.87 1.74
C SER A 591 25.56 34.22 1.06
N ALA A 592 25.78 35.51 0.85
CA ALA A 592 27.01 36.02 0.26
C ALA A 592 27.30 37.41 0.82
N VAL A 593 28.51 37.92 0.54
CA VAL A 593 28.91 39.29 0.87
C VAL A 593 28.93 40.14 -0.40
N HIS A 594 28.04 41.13 -0.46
CA HIS A 594 27.98 42.10 -1.56
C HIS A 594 28.98 43.24 -1.36
N LEU A 595 29.91 43.39 -2.31
CA LEU A 595 30.88 44.48 -2.40
C LEU A 595 30.47 45.42 -3.55
N SER A 596 29.88 46.56 -3.22
CA SER A 596 29.31 47.55 -4.16
C SER A 596 30.11 48.84 -4.27
N ALA A 597 31.07 49.09 -3.36
CA ALA A 597 31.88 50.31 -3.35
C ALA A 597 33.38 50.00 -3.27
N THR A 598 34.21 50.90 -3.83
CA THR A 598 35.66 50.79 -3.72
C THR A 598 36.10 50.82 -2.26
N GLY A 599 36.98 49.90 -1.87
CA GLY A 599 37.44 49.69 -0.49
C GLY A 599 36.57 48.74 0.33
N GLN A 600 35.44 48.25 -0.21
CA GLN A 600 34.69 47.17 0.43
C GLN A 600 35.40 45.83 0.26
N TYR A 601 35.36 45.01 1.30
CA TYR A 601 36.05 43.74 1.35
C TYR A 601 35.33 42.70 2.21
N VAL A 602 35.75 41.44 2.05
CA VAL A 602 35.60 40.35 3.02
C VAL A 602 36.99 39.76 3.30
N GLU A 603 37.31 39.55 4.57
CA GLU A 603 38.62 39.06 5.02
C GLU A 603 38.50 37.71 5.73
N PHE A 604 39.05 36.70 5.07
CA PHE A 604 39.15 35.32 5.51
C PHE A 604 40.41 35.09 6.34
N THR A 605 40.40 34.04 7.16
CA THR A 605 41.61 33.53 7.83
C THR A 605 41.87 32.11 7.35
N LEU A 606 43.07 31.85 6.85
CA LEU A 606 43.41 30.51 6.35
C LEU A 606 43.43 29.47 7.48
N PRO A 607 42.66 28.36 7.40
CA PRO A 607 42.75 27.26 8.36
C PRO A 607 43.93 26.32 8.07
N SER A 608 44.43 26.32 6.84
CA SER A 608 45.52 25.49 6.35
C SER A 608 46.41 26.31 5.41
N ALA A 609 47.59 25.80 5.05
CA ALA A 609 48.44 26.48 4.08
C ALA A 609 47.77 26.51 2.69
N ALA A 610 48.00 27.57 1.91
CA ALA A 610 47.46 27.68 0.55
C ALA A 610 48.33 28.52 -0.38
N ASN A 611 48.40 28.15 -1.66
CA ASN A 611 48.96 28.95 -2.75
C ASN A 611 47.97 29.14 -3.91
N ALA A 612 46.86 28.40 -3.93
CA ALA A 612 45.85 28.48 -4.97
C ALA A 612 44.46 28.71 -4.37
N PHE A 613 43.65 29.44 -5.13
CA PHE A 613 42.38 29.97 -4.69
C PHE A 613 41.32 29.87 -5.78
N VAL A 614 40.10 29.48 -5.42
CA VAL A 614 38.93 29.63 -6.29
C VAL A 614 37.90 30.49 -5.61
N LEU A 615 37.53 31.60 -6.23
CA LEU A 615 36.51 32.52 -5.76
C LEU A 615 35.20 32.24 -6.49
N ARG A 616 34.19 31.71 -5.80
CA ARG A 616 32.82 31.68 -6.34
C ARG A 616 32.20 33.05 -6.14
N SER A 617 31.68 33.64 -7.21
CA SER A 617 31.17 35.00 -7.19
C SER A 617 30.12 35.26 -8.27
N ALA A 618 29.33 36.31 -8.08
CA ALA A 618 28.42 36.82 -9.10
C ALA A 618 28.76 38.27 -9.43
N VAL A 619 28.83 38.57 -10.73
CA VAL A 619 29.02 39.91 -11.29
C VAL A 619 27.89 40.23 -12.27
N ALA A 620 27.83 41.46 -12.76
CA ALA A 620 26.81 41.86 -13.74
C ALA A 620 26.86 41.00 -15.01
N ASP A 621 25.69 40.72 -15.58
CA ASP A 621 25.61 40.03 -16.87
C ASP A 621 26.41 40.76 -17.98
N GLY A 622 26.93 40.00 -18.94
CA GLY A 622 27.80 40.47 -20.01
C GLY A 622 29.13 41.10 -19.55
N THR A 623 29.54 40.93 -18.28
CA THR A 623 30.71 41.62 -17.72
C THR A 623 31.90 40.68 -17.53
N ASN A 624 33.08 41.17 -17.92
CA ASN A 624 34.37 40.62 -17.55
C ASN A 624 35.16 41.69 -16.81
N GLY A 625 35.88 41.32 -15.77
CA GLY A 625 36.69 42.27 -15.02
C GLY A 625 37.57 41.60 -13.98
N THR A 626 37.91 42.37 -12.96
CA THR A 626 38.81 41.90 -11.90
C THR A 626 38.28 42.19 -10.51
N ILE A 627 38.73 41.40 -9.54
CA ILE A 627 38.58 41.65 -8.11
C ILE A 627 39.91 41.35 -7.42
N SER A 628 40.33 42.23 -6.51
CA SER A 628 41.68 42.19 -5.94
C SER A 628 41.79 41.24 -4.75
N ILE A 629 42.91 40.53 -4.65
CA ILE A 629 43.27 39.68 -3.51
C ILE A 629 44.46 40.27 -2.76
N TYR A 630 44.39 40.21 -1.43
CA TYR A 630 45.41 40.65 -0.51
C TYR A 630 45.79 39.51 0.45
N ALA A 631 47.05 39.46 0.86
CA ALA A 631 47.52 38.61 1.95
C ALA A 631 48.20 39.48 3.01
N ASP A 632 47.72 39.40 4.25
CA ASP A 632 48.16 40.23 5.39
C ASP A 632 48.22 41.74 5.07
N GLY A 633 47.21 42.21 4.32
CA GLY A 633 47.06 43.61 3.94
C GLY A 633 47.89 44.05 2.71
N ALA A 634 48.77 43.21 2.16
CA ALA A 634 49.51 43.49 0.93
C ALA A 634 48.79 42.93 -0.30
N SER A 635 48.66 43.72 -1.38
CA SER A 635 48.04 43.26 -2.63
C SER A 635 48.90 42.18 -3.29
N LYS A 636 48.28 41.08 -3.72
CA LYS A 636 48.97 39.91 -4.28
C LYS A 636 48.56 39.55 -5.70
N GLY A 637 47.49 40.15 -6.21
CA GLY A 637 47.01 39.89 -7.56
C GLY A 637 45.54 40.23 -7.71
N LYS A 638 44.97 39.76 -8.80
CA LYS A 638 43.57 39.97 -9.17
C LYS A 638 43.00 38.67 -9.72
N PHE A 639 41.83 38.27 -9.25
CA PHE A 639 41.02 37.26 -9.92
C PHE A 639 40.44 37.85 -11.21
N ASN A 640 40.36 37.03 -12.26
CA ASN A 640 39.61 37.36 -13.46
C ASN A 640 38.18 36.85 -13.28
N VAL A 641 37.23 37.75 -13.04
CA VAL A 641 35.82 37.42 -12.83
C VAL A 641 35.03 37.65 -14.12
N THR A 642 34.06 36.78 -14.38
CA THR A 642 33.28 36.79 -15.62
C THR A 642 31.85 36.30 -15.37
N SER A 643 30.89 36.81 -16.14
CA SER A 643 29.54 36.24 -16.23
C SER A 643 29.33 35.38 -17.49
N LYS A 644 30.39 35.05 -18.25
CA LYS A 644 30.28 34.35 -19.55
C LYS A 644 29.49 33.04 -19.48
N PHE A 645 29.62 32.32 -18.37
CA PHE A 645 29.07 30.98 -18.15
C PHE A 645 27.90 30.96 -17.14
N SER A 646 27.58 32.12 -16.56
CA SER A 646 26.43 32.33 -15.68
C SER A 646 25.29 33.02 -16.43
N HIS A 647 24.18 33.33 -15.73
CA HIS A 647 23.00 34.00 -16.29
C HIS A 647 22.32 33.18 -17.40
N VAL A 648 21.70 32.08 -17.01
CA VAL A 648 20.71 31.39 -17.86
C VAL A 648 19.32 31.95 -17.57
N TYR A 649 18.44 31.92 -18.56
CA TYR A 649 17.18 32.64 -18.54
C TYR A 649 15.98 31.69 -18.61
N ALA A 650 15.02 31.90 -17.72
CA ALA A 650 13.76 31.16 -17.71
C ALA A 650 12.64 32.04 -17.12
N THR A 651 11.45 31.47 -16.92
CA THR A 651 10.39 32.09 -16.12
C THR A 651 10.03 31.16 -14.96
N PRO A 652 9.45 31.69 -13.87
CA PRO A 652 8.85 30.89 -12.81
C PRO A 652 8.00 29.71 -13.34
N SER A 653 7.16 29.94 -14.36
CA SER A 653 6.32 28.88 -14.95
C SER A 653 7.03 27.94 -15.94
N THR A 654 8.30 28.19 -16.28
CA THR A 654 9.04 27.42 -17.31
C THR A 654 10.40 26.94 -16.81
N LEU A 655 10.53 26.59 -15.53
CA LEU A 655 11.79 26.09 -14.94
C LEU A 655 12.32 24.82 -15.63
N GLY A 656 11.50 24.09 -16.40
CA GLY A 656 11.98 23.03 -17.30
C GLY A 656 12.98 23.51 -18.37
N ARG A 657 13.03 24.81 -18.66
CA ARG A 657 14.02 25.46 -19.55
C ARG A 657 15.30 25.90 -18.85
N LEU A 658 15.35 25.81 -17.52
CA LEU A 658 16.53 26.20 -16.75
C LEU A 658 17.77 25.48 -17.24
N GLY A 659 18.79 26.26 -17.62
CA GLY A 659 20.04 25.79 -18.23
C GLY A 659 20.11 25.84 -19.76
N TYR A 660 18.98 25.91 -20.48
CA TYR A 660 18.96 25.79 -21.95
C TYR A 660 19.09 27.11 -22.71
N ASP A 661 18.72 28.22 -22.09
CA ASP A 661 18.62 29.52 -22.75
C ASP A 661 19.57 30.52 -22.06
N ASN A 662 20.52 31.10 -22.80
CA ASN A 662 21.52 32.04 -22.25
C ASN A 662 21.37 33.47 -22.80
N GLN A 663 20.23 33.77 -23.43
CA GLN A 663 19.95 35.09 -23.98
C GLN A 663 18.91 35.80 -23.11
N PRO A 664 19.16 37.05 -22.68
CA PRO A 664 18.15 37.84 -22.00
C PRO A 664 16.97 38.13 -22.93
N GLY A 665 15.77 38.24 -22.37
CA GLY A 665 14.55 38.49 -23.13
C GLY A 665 13.45 39.11 -22.28
N ALA A 666 12.50 39.77 -22.92
CA ALA A 666 11.38 40.40 -22.23
C ALA A 666 10.58 39.34 -21.43
N GLY A 667 10.44 39.57 -20.12
CA GLY A 667 9.73 38.66 -19.21
C GLY A 667 10.54 37.47 -18.70
N LEU A 668 11.80 37.32 -19.11
CA LEU A 668 12.69 36.30 -18.57
C LEU A 668 13.38 36.80 -17.30
N THR A 669 13.58 35.89 -16.35
CA THR A 669 14.37 36.07 -15.13
C THR A 669 15.72 35.38 -15.31
N ALA A 670 16.80 35.99 -14.83
CA ALA A 670 18.12 35.37 -14.81
C ALA A 670 18.24 34.42 -13.62
N TYR A 671 18.88 33.28 -13.85
CA TYR A 671 19.21 32.24 -12.88
C TYR A 671 20.66 31.81 -13.11
N TRP A 672 21.18 30.93 -12.25
CA TRP A 672 22.55 30.41 -12.31
C TRP A 672 23.55 31.58 -12.33
N LEU A 673 23.45 32.43 -11.31
CA LEU A 673 24.06 33.76 -11.24
C LEU A 673 25.56 33.71 -10.91
N TYR A 674 25.98 32.66 -10.22
CA TYR A 674 27.34 32.49 -9.73
C TYR A 674 28.23 31.74 -10.70
N GLU A 675 29.50 32.10 -10.71
CA GLU A 675 30.60 31.46 -11.43
C GLU A 675 31.90 31.51 -10.62
N ASP A 676 32.90 30.74 -11.04
CA ASP A 676 34.18 30.59 -10.38
C ASP A 676 35.29 31.39 -11.10
N ALA A 677 36.16 32.04 -10.32
CA ALA A 677 37.43 32.59 -10.79
C ALA A 677 38.60 31.90 -10.07
N GLN A 678 39.56 31.36 -10.82
CA GLN A 678 40.70 30.62 -10.28
C GLN A 678 41.98 31.48 -10.31
N LEU A 679 42.76 31.45 -9.24
CA LEU A 679 44.03 32.17 -9.14
C LEU A 679 45.05 31.36 -8.34
N MET A 680 46.25 31.20 -8.89
CA MET A 680 47.42 30.69 -8.15
C MET A 680 48.36 31.86 -7.88
N LEU A 681 48.83 31.96 -6.63
CA LEU A 681 49.85 32.92 -6.21
C LEU A 681 51.24 32.27 -6.23
N ASP A 682 52.27 33.10 -6.29
CA ASP A 682 53.68 32.70 -6.37
C ASP A 682 54.28 32.25 -5.03
N GLN A 683 53.46 32.23 -3.96
CA GLN A 683 53.86 31.93 -2.60
C GLN A 683 52.83 31.02 -1.92
N VAL A 684 53.32 30.06 -1.12
CA VAL A 684 52.50 29.33 -0.13
C VAL A 684 52.35 30.18 1.12
N TYR A 685 51.12 30.53 1.46
CA TYR A 685 50.75 31.25 2.67
C TYR A 685 50.38 30.26 3.77
N PRO A 686 50.88 30.41 5.01
CA PRO A 686 50.57 29.49 6.10
C PRO A 686 49.15 29.69 6.65
N ALA A 687 48.66 28.71 7.43
CA ALA A 687 47.47 28.89 8.25
C ALA A 687 47.60 30.13 9.15
N GLY A 688 46.49 30.85 9.36
CA GLY A 688 46.43 32.12 10.10
C GLY A 688 46.61 33.37 9.23
N THR A 689 47.14 33.25 8.00
CA THR A 689 47.23 34.37 7.04
C THR A 689 45.85 34.98 6.80
N LYS A 690 45.78 36.31 6.76
CA LYS A 690 44.55 37.04 6.41
C LYS A 690 44.47 37.20 4.91
N ILE A 691 43.51 36.52 4.29
CA ILE A 691 43.24 36.64 2.85
C ILE A 691 42.04 37.55 2.67
N LYS A 692 42.23 38.69 2.03
CA LYS A 692 41.19 39.69 1.84
C LYS A 692 40.84 39.82 0.36
N ILE A 693 39.56 39.64 0.05
CA ILE A 693 38.97 39.92 -1.26
C ILE A 693 38.40 41.33 -1.20
N GLN A 694 38.94 42.24 -2.00
CA GLN A 694 38.62 43.67 -1.93
C GLN A 694 38.31 44.22 -3.31
N LYS A 695 37.25 45.03 -3.38
CA LYS A 695 36.92 45.82 -4.56
C LYS A 695 37.76 47.09 -4.59
N ASP A 696 38.80 47.13 -5.40
CA ASP A 696 39.65 48.31 -5.56
C ASP A 696 39.17 49.23 -6.70
N ALA A 697 39.88 50.33 -6.91
CA ALA A 697 39.70 51.15 -8.11
C ALA A 697 40.09 50.34 -9.37
N GLY A 698 39.21 50.33 -10.37
CA GLY A 698 39.39 49.56 -11.60
C GLY A 698 38.86 48.12 -11.56
N ASP A 699 38.46 47.62 -10.39
CA ASP A 699 37.74 46.35 -10.26
C ASP A 699 36.27 46.49 -10.72
N VAL A 700 35.59 45.36 -10.88
CA VAL A 700 34.18 45.31 -11.33
C VAL A 700 33.27 46.26 -10.52
N PRO A 701 32.20 46.82 -11.13
CA PRO A 701 31.34 47.79 -10.46
C PRO A 701 30.77 47.30 -9.14
N TRP A 702 30.40 46.02 -9.07
CA TRP A 702 29.97 45.31 -7.87
C TRP A 702 30.27 43.82 -8.03
N ILE A 703 30.31 43.10 -6.92
CA ILE A 703 30.48 41.64 -6.86
C ILE A 703 29.80 41.07 -5.62
N TYR A 704 29.13 39.94 -5.76
CA TYR A 704 28.74 39.09 -4.63
C TYR A 704 29.83 38.04 -4.44
N VAL A 705 30.49 38.06 -3.29
CA VAL A 705 31.48 37.06 -2.89
C VAL A 705 30.76 36.00 -2.07
N ASP A 706 30.70 34.79 -2.60
CA ASP A 706 29.99 33.65 -2.00
C ASP A 706 30.90 32.81 -1.14
N LEU A 707 31.91 32.17 -1.75
CA LEU A 707 32.89 31.36 -1.03
C LEU A 707 34.29 31.49 -1.62
N LEU A 708 35.27 31.04 -0.85
CA LEU A 708 36.67 30.90 -1.26
C LEU A 708 37.14 29.47 -1.01
N GLU A 709 37.51 28.76 -2.08
CA GLU A 709 38.34 27.56 -1.96
C GLU A 709 39.81 27.97 -1.75
N ILE A 710 40.50 27.28 -0.85
CA ILE A 710 41.93 27.44 -0.59
C ILE A 710 42.63 26.09 -0.68
N GLU A 711 43.74 26.02 -1.40
CA GLU A 711 44.49 24.78 -1.64
C GLU A 711 46.00 25.01 -1.61
N ASN A 712 46.76 24.08 -1.02
CA ASN A 712 48.21 24.01 -1.16
C ASN A 712 48.59 23.06 -2.29
N VAL A 713 48.68 23.59 -3.50
CA VAL A 713 48.94 22.85 -4.72
C VAL A 713 50.43 22.54 -4.84
N ALA A 714 50.76 21.27 -5.08
CA ALA A 714 52.13 20.84 -5.34
C ALA A 714 52.67 21.44 -6.66
N PRO A 715 54.01 21.57 -6.81
CA PRO A 715 54.62 21.91 -8.10
C PRO A 715 54.16 20.96 -9.23
N PRO A 716 54.17 21.42 -10.50
CA PRO A 716 53.75 20.59 -11.62
C PRO A 716 54.61 19.33 -11.75
N ALA A 717 53.96 18.18 -11.94
CA ALA A 717 54.67 16.93 -12.22
C ALA A 717 55.35 16.99 -13.60
N SER A 718 56.46 16.26 -13.74
CA SER A 718 57.15 16.06 -15.03
C SER A 718 56.75 14.71 -15.64
N ASN A 719 57.12 14.49 -16.90
CA ASN A 719 56.90 13.22 -17.57
C ASN A 719 57.50 12.06 -16.74
N PRO A 720 56.68 11.09 -16.28
CA PRO A 720 57.13 10.06 -15.35
C PRO A 720 58.15 9.10 -15.97
N ASP A 721 58.10 8.92 -17.29
CA ASP A 721 59.04 8.10 -18.06
C ASP A 721 58.99 8.49 -19.55
N PRO A 722 59.90 9.36 -20.04
CA PRO A 722 59.93 9.76 -21.44
C PRO A 722 60.12 8.60 -22.44
N SER A 723 60.60 7.44 -21.98
CA SER A 723 60.70 6.24 -22.80
C SER A 723 59.35 5.54 -22.97
N ALA A 724 58.41 5.70 -22.03
CA ALA A 724 57.09 5.07 -22.05
C ALA A 724 55.94 6.03 -22.45
N TYR A 725 56.09 7.34 -22.24
CA TYR A 725 55.05 8.33 -22.54
C TYR A 725 55.52 9.37 -23.55
N VAL A 726 54.78 9.48 -24.65
CA VAL A 726 55.05 10.49 -25.67
C VAL A 726 54.62 11.86 -25.13
N GLU A 727 55.55 12.79 -25.04
CA GLU A 727 55.29 14.13 -24.52
C GLU A 727 54.66 15.04 -25.59
N VAL A 728 53.56 15.70 -25.23
CA VAL A 728 52.95 16.79 -25.99
C VAL A 728 53.83 18.04 -25.86
N THR A 729 54.06 18.75 -26.95
CA THR A 729 54.92 19.94 -26.98
C THR A 729 54.28 21.05 -27.81
N SER A 730 54.86 22.26 -27.81
CA SER A 730 54.39 23.36 -28.66
C SER A 730 54.39 23.05 -30.17
N SER A 731 55.10 22.00 -30.61
CA SER A 731 55.16 21.54 -32.00
C SER A 731 54.55 20.15 -32.22
N LYS A 732 54.09 19.47 -31.15
CA LYS A 732 53.47 18.14 -31.20
C LYS A 732 52.14 18.17 -30.46
N SER A 733 51.02 18.09 -31.18
CA SER A 733 49.68 18.07 -30.62
C SER A 733 49.37 16.77 -29.88
N ILE A 734 48.27 16.76 -29.10
CA ILE A 734 47.75 15.57 -28.42
C ILE A 734 47.51 14.43 -29.43
N GLU A 735 46.88 14.72 -30.57
CA GLU A 735 46.60 13.73 -31.61
C GLU A 735 47.89 13.17 -32.24
N GLN A 736 48.92 14.02 -32.43
CA GLN A 736 50.22 13.57 -32.93
C GLN A 736 50.93 12.66 -31.92
N ALA A 737 50.89 13.01 -30.63
CA ALA A 737 51.46 12.18 -29.56
C ALA A 737 50.73 10.83 -29.44
N LEU A 738 49.40 10.82 -29.54
CA LEU A 738 48.59 9.58 -29.56
C LEU A 738 48.89 8.72 -30.78
N ASN A 739 49.10 9.31 -31.97
CA ASN A 739 49.50 8.57 -33.16
C ASN A 739 50.86 7.89 -32.99
N GLU A 740 51.85 8.60 -32.42
CA GLU A 740 53.17 8.04 -32.11
C GLU A 740 53.06 6.90 -31.08
N PHE A 741 52.31 7.11 -30.00
CA PHE A 741 52.01 6.06 -29.02
C PHE A 741 51.40 4.83 -29.71
N ARG A 742 50.38 5.00 -30.56
CA ARG A 742 49.71 3.87 -31.22
C ARG A 742 50.66 3.06 -32.08
N GLN A 743 51.61 3.71 -32.76
CA GLN A 743 52.56 3.07 -33.67
C GLN A 743 53.74 2.40 -32.95
N ASP A 744 54.14 2.89 -31.78
CA ASP A 744 55.24 2.34 -30.98
C ASP A 744 54.72 1.53 -29.79
N VAL A 745 54.81 0.20 -29.88
CA VAL A 745 54.34 -0.73 -28.85
C VAL A 745 55.10 -0.64 -27.53
N SER A 746 56.27 0.02 -27.49
CA SER A 746 57.00 0.29 -26.24
C SER A 746 56.34 1.39 -25.40
N LYS A 747 55.44 2.19 -26.00
CA LYS A 747 54.74 3.28 -25.34
C LYS A 747 53.48 2.80 -24.62
N LYS A 748 53.24 3.36 -23.44
CA LYS A 748 52.02 3.18 -22.62
C LYS A 748 50.96 4.25 -22.86
N GLY A 749 51.38 5.43 -23.31
CA GLY A 749 50.47 6.53 -23.56
C GLY A 749 51.17 7.85 -23.83
N ILE A 750 50.56 8.94 -23.38
CA ILE A 750 51.05 10.30 -23.56
C ILE A 750 51.17 11.05 -22.23
N PHE A 751 52.10 11.99 -22.18
CA PHE A 751 52.22 12.97 -21.10
C PHE A 751 51.91 14.37 -21.65
N ILE A 752 51.03 15.10 -20.97
CA ILE A 752 50.63 16.46 -21.33
C ILE A 752 51.19 17.42 -20.27
N PRO A 753 52.27 18.18 -20.57
CA PRO A 753 52.92 19.03 -19.58
C PRO A 753 52.04 20.19 -19.11
N ALA A 754 52.51 20.89 -18.07
CA ALA A 754 51.88 22.13 -17.61
C ALA A 754 51.73 23.14 -18.76
N GLY A 755 50.57 23.79 -18.84
CA GLY A 755 50.23 24.71 -19.91
C GLY A 755 48.78 24.58 -20.36
N GLU A 756 48.40 25.43 -21.31
CA GLU A 756 47.08 25.40 -21.96
C GLU A 756 47.19 24.73 -23.33
N TRP A 757 46.38 23.69 -23.53
CA TRP A 757 46.41 22.83 -24.71
C TRP A 757 45.05 22.82 -25.38
N ALA A 758 44.99 23.29 -26.62
CA ALA A 758 43.74 23.35 -27.35
C ALA A 758 43.17 21.94 -27.60
N ILE A 759 41.89 21.75 -27.28
CA ILE A 759 41.08 20.61 -27.72
C ILE A 759 39.95 21.14 -28.58
N ASN A 760 40.02 20.90 -29.88
CA ASN A 760 39.09 21.47 -30.88
C ASN A 760 38.14 20.44 -31.50
N ASN A 761 38.28 19.18 -31.14
CA ASN A 761 37.43 18.07 -31.54
C ASN A 761 37.42 16.98 -30.47
N LYS A 762 36.54 16.00 -30.62
CA LYS A 762 36.62 14.72 -29.89
C LYS A 762 37.86 13.94 -30.32
N ILE A 763 38.68 13.59 -29.34
CA ILE A 763 39.91 12.80 -29.48
C ILE A 763 39.57 11.34 -29.23
N PHE A 764 39.78 10.49 -30.23
CA PHE A 764 39.43 9.07 -30.15
C PHE A 764 40.57 8.24 -29.58
N LEU A 765 40.30 7.45 -28.54
CA LEU A 765 41.21 6.46 -27.99
C LEU A 765 40.87 5.08 -28.55
N TYR A 766 41.83 4.47 -29.22
CA TYR A 766 41.69 3.19 -29.89
C TYR A 766 43.05 2.49 -30.08
N GLY A 767 43.01 1.24 -30.51
CA GLY A 767 44.19 0.40 -30.73
C GLY A 767 44.54 -0.46 -29.53
N ARG A 768 44.72 0.15 -28.34
CA ARG A 768 44.94 -0.54 -27.06
C ARG A 768 44.65 0.39 -25.88
N ALA A 769 44.65 -0.15 -24.65
CA ALA A 769 44.61 0.64 -23.42
C ALA A 769 45.65 1.76 -23.46
N THR A 770 45.23 2.99 -23.15
CA THR A 770 46.02 4.22 -23.29
C THR A 770 46.06 4.96 -21.96
N GLU A 771 47.25 5.39 -21.55
CA GLU A 771 47.40 6.29 -20.39
C GLU A 771 47.56 7.75 -20.87
N ILE A 772 46.74 8.66 -20.36
CA ILE A 772 46.83 10.11 -20.57
C ILE A 772 47.10 10.75 -19.21
N ILE A 773 48.32 11.27 -19.04
CA ILE A 773 48.78 11.81 -17.76
C ILE A 773 49.11 13.30 -17.92
N GLY A 774 48.57 14.15 -17.08
CA GLY A 774 48.95 15.56 -16.97
C GLY A 774 49.93 15.84 -15.83
N ALA A 775 50.25 17.13 -15.63
CA ALA A 775 51.14 17.62 -14.59
C ALA A 775 50.42 17.99 -13.27
N GLY A 776 49.12 17.71 -13.17
CA GLY A 776 48.20 18.12 -12.10
C GLY A 776 47.09 19.04 -12.63
N PRO A 777 45.87 19.01 -12.05
CA PRO A 777 44.71 19.70 -12.59
C PRO A 777 44.83 21.23 -12.64
N TRP A 778 45.59 21.83 -11.73
CA TRP A 778 45.90 23.26 -11.77
C TRP A 778 46.87 23.66 -12.89
N HIS A 779 47.68 22.70 -13.36
CA HIS A 779 48.84 22.94 -14.23
C HIS A 779 48.58 22.58 -15.69
N THR A 780 48.07 21.39 -15.96
CA THR A 780 47.72 20.93 -17.32
C THR A 780 46.26 21.25 -17.60
N LYS A 781 46.02 22.18 -18.53
CA LYS A 781 44.68 22.64 -18.89
C LYS A 781 44.36 22.29 -20.33
N LEU A 782 43.40 21.42 -20.56
CA LEU A 782 42.82 21.19 -21.89
C LEU A 782 41.74 22.25 -22.11
N VAL A 783 41.82 23.04 -23.18
CA VAL A 783 40.98 24.22 -23.36
C VAL A 783 40.22 24.13 -24.68
N ALA A 784 38.88 24.11 -24.60
CA ALA A 784 38.01 24.28 -25.75
C ALA A 784 38.19 25.69 -26.35
N PRO A 785 38.00 25.92 -27.67
CA PRO A 785 38.19 27.23 -28.28
C PRO A 785 37.27 28.29 -27.63
N GLN A 786 37.84 29.19 -26.82
CA GLN A 786 37.06 30.13 -26.00
C GLN A 786 36.40 31.26 -26.79
N ASN A 787 36.77 31.43 -28.06
CA ASN A 787 36.11 32.30 -29.03
C ASN A 787 34.91 31.62 -29.73
N GLN A 788 34.64 30.36 -29.43
CA GLN A 788 33.45 29.62 -29.82
C GLN A 788 32.62 29.31 -28.56
N THR A 789 31.42 28.77 -28.78
CA THR A 789 30.53 28.32 -27.72
C THR A 789 29.96 26.95 -28.06
N ASN A 790 29.79 26.11 -27.05
CA ASN A 790 29.15 24.79 -27.16
C ASN A 790 29.81 23.85 -28.18
N THR A 791 31.14 23.83 -28.22
CA THR A 791 31.92 22.93 -29.09
C THR A 791 32.07 21.56 -28.42
N ASP A 792 31.65 20.49 -29.11
CA ASP A 792 31.79 19.12 -28.61
C ASP A 792 33.24 18.63 -28.73
N VAL A 793 33.95 18.61 -27.60
CA VAL A 793 35.37 18.28 -27.50
C VAL A 793 35.64 17.37 -26.30
N GLY A 794 36.86 16.86 -26.18
CA GLY A 794 37.25 15.95 -25.10
C GLY A 794 37.64 14.59 -25.68
N PHE A 795 37.32 13.51 -24.97
CA PHE A 795 37.72 12.15 -25.35
C PHE A 795 36.54 11.26 -25.73
N ASN A 796 36.77 10.32 -26.64
CA ASN A 796 35.87 9.22 -26.96
C ASN A 796 36.65 7.90 -26.88
N ILE A 797 36.27 7.02 -25.97
CA ILE A 797 37.00 5.79 -25.65
C ILE A 797 36.31 4.60 -26.33
N GLY A 798 36.93 4.09 -27.39
CA GLY A 798 36.45 2.87 -28.05
C GLY A 798 36.80 1.60 -27.28
N SER A 799 36.10 0.50 -27.55
CA SER A 799 36.30 -0.78 -26.85
C SER A 799 37.73 -1.34 -26.92
N ALA A 800 38.45 -1.06 -28.01
CA ALA A 800 39.87 -1.43 -28.15
C ALA A 800 40.77 -0.72 -27.12
N ALA A 801 40.29 0.36 -26.49
CA ALA A 801 40.98 1.12 -25.47
C ALA A 801 40.38 0.91 -24.06
N ASN A 802 39.60 -0.15 -23.84
CA ASN A 802 39.27 -0.59 -22.47
C ASN A 802 40.54 -0.75 -21.62
N GLY A 803 40.48 -0.41 -20.34
CA GLY A 803 41.67 -0.35 -19.47
C GLY A 803 42.44 0.99 -19.51
N SER A 804 41.98 1.99 -20.28
CA SER A 804 42.64 3.30 -20.37
C SER A 804 42.57 4.08 -19.05
N THR A 805 43.53 4.98 -18.85
CA THR A 805 43.57 5.90 -17.70
C THR A 805 43.68 7.33 -18.20
N ILE A 806 42.88 8.25 -17.65
CA ILE A 806 42.98 9.70 -17.86
C ILE A 806 43.15 10.33 -16.48
N LYS A 807 44.27 11.02 -16.23
CA LYS A 807 44.51 11.60 -14.91
C LYS A 807 45.38 12.86 -14.87
N ASP A 808 45.31 13.54 -13.73
CA ASP A 808 46.18 14.67 -13.35
C ASP A 808 46.10 15.87 -14.31
N LEU A 809 44.90 16.24 -14.75
CA LEU A 809 44.68 17.34 -15.70
C LEU A 809 43.32 18.02 -15.48
N SER A 810 43.15 19.23 -16.01
CA SER A 810 41.85 19.88 -16.10
C SER A 810 41.37 20.01 -17.55
N ALA A 811 40.06 20.14 -17.72
CA ALA A 811 39.41 20.43 -18.98
C ALA A 811 38.42 21.59 -18.83
N TRP A 812 38.65 22.63 -19.61
CA TRP A 812 37.90 23.88 -19.62
C TRP A 812 37.08 23.95 -20.91
N GLY A 813 35.82 23.58 -20.82
CA GLY A 813 34.87 23.63 -21.91
C GLY A 813 34.50 25.05 -22.31
N ASN A 814 33.63 25.16 -23.29
CA ASN A 814 33.10 26.46 -23.76
C ASN A 814 31.57 26.42 -23.88
N TYR A 815 30.89 25.47 -23.23
CA TYR A 815 29.43 25.48 -23.17
C TYR A 815 28.96 26.65 -22.33
N VAL A 816 27.94 27.35 -22.80
CA VAL A 816 27.28 28.48 -22.11
C VAL A 816 25.78 28.24 -21.93
N TYR A 817 25.28 27.11 -22.42
CA TYR A 817 23.94 26.58 -22.17
C TYR A 817 23.91 25.08 -22.45
N ARG A 818 22.89 24.39 -21.94
CA ARG A 818 22.67 22.96 -22.08
C ARG A 818 22.28 22.58 -23.52
N VAL A 819 22.86 21.48 -23.99
CA VAL A 819 22.48 20.77 -25.21
C VAL A 819 22.39 19.29 -24.87
N ASP A 820 21.29 18.62 -25.20
CA ASP A 820 21.13 17.19 -24.96
C ASP A 820 21.69 16.39 -26.14
N GLY A 821 22.73 15.60 -25.88
CA GLY A 821 23.43 14.80 -26.88
C GLY A 821 24.94 14.98 -26.79
N PRO A 822 25.54 15.94 -27.52
CA PRO A 822 26.97 16.27 -27.44
C PRO A 822 27.37 16.89 -26.09
N GLY A 823 28.67 17.07 -25.87
CA GLY A 823 29.20 17.94 -24.82
C GLY A 823 29.58 17.26 -23.52
N LYS A 824 29.61 15.92 -23.48
CA LYS A 824 30.29 15.21 -22.40
C LYS A 824 31.79 15.33 -22.59
N PHE A 825 32.57 15.57 -21.54
CA PHE A 825 34.03 15.57 -21.68
C PHE A 825 34.54 14.19 -22.14
N ILE A 826 34.01 13.12 -21.56
CA ILE A 826 34.33 11.75 -21.96
C ILE A 826 33.08 11.05 -22.50
N ASP A 827 33.20 10.48 -23.70
CA ASP A 827 32.29 9.45 -24.20
C ASP A 827 32.97 8.09 -24.06
N GLY A 828 32.19 7.06 -23.73
CA GLY A 828 32.73 5.71 -23.60
C GLY A 828 31.61 4.68 -23.52
N ASN A 829 30.79 4.61 -24.57
CA ASN A 829 29.71 3.63 -24.65
C ASN A 829 30.29 2.21 -24.61
N GLY A 830 29.86 1.40 -23.64
CA GLY A 830 30.36 0.05 -23.44
C GLY A 830 31.78 -0.02 -22.86
N MET A 831 32.38 1.09 -22.43
CA MET A 831 33.76 1.08 -21.95
C MET A 831 33.90 0.26 -20.67
N GLN A 832 35.02 -0.45 -20.57
CA GLN A 832 35.33 -1.33 -19.44
C GLN A 832 36.69 -0.99 -18.85
N ASN A 833 36.79 -1.11 -17.52
CA ASN A 833 38.05 -1.01 -16.78
C ASN A 833 38.79 0.33 -16.97
N VAL A 834 38.09 1.40 -17.36
CA VAL A 834 38.68 2.73 -17.52
C VAL A 834 38.80 3.42 -16.16
N THR A 835 39.90 4.13 -15.95
CA THR A 835 40.11 4.98 -14.77
C THR A 835 40.16 6.46 -15.18
N VAL A 836 39.37 7.30 -14.52
CA VAL A 836 39.40 8.76 -14.60
C VAL A 836 39.70 9.30 -13.21
N GLU A 837 40.90 9.82 -13.01
CA GLU A 837 41.43 10.12 -11.67
C GLU A 837 41.99 11.53 -11.57
N ASN A 838 41.69 12.26 -10.49
CA ASN A 838 42.25 13.59 -10.21
C ASN A 838 42.12 14.57 -11.39
N THR A 839 40.96 14.54 -12.05
CA THR A 839 40.62 15.49 -13.12
C THR A 839 39.77 16.64 -12.60
N TRP A 840 39.87 17.82 -13.23
CA TRP A 840 38.99 18.94 -12.95
C TRP A 840 38.30 19.41 -14.24
N VAL A 841 36.98 19.27 -14.32
CA VAL A 841 36.20 19.58 -15.52
C VAL A 841 35.19 20.70 -15.25
N GLU A 842 35.19 21.72 -16.13
CA GLU A 842 34.21 22.82 -16.12
C GLU A 842 33.65 23.14 -17.50
N HIS A 843 32.44 23.71 -17.53
CA HIS A 843 31.78 24.24 -18.74
C HIS A 843 31.61 23.22 -19.87
N PHE A 844 31.33 21.98 -19.49
CA PHE A 844 30.81 20.91 -20.34
C PHE A 844 29.33 20.65 -20.02
N ILE A 845 28.67 19.81 -20.80
CA ILE A 845 27.34 19.30 -20.44
C ILE A 845 27.47 18.33 -19.26
N CYS A 846 28.38 17.36 -19.34
CA CYS A 846 28.72 16.44 -18.25
C CYS A 846 30.22 16.15 -18.22
N LEU A 847 30.72 15.63 -17.09
CA LEU A 847 32.00 14.91 -17.11
C LEU A 847 31.84 13.62 -17.93
N TYR A 848 30.86 12.78 -17.56
CA TYR A 848 30.66 11.48 -18.18
C TYR A 848 29.19 11.05 -18.18
N TRP A 849 28.78 10.42 -19.29
CA TRP A 849 27.50 9.72 -19.41
C TRP A 849 27.75 8.30 -19.92
N GLY A 850 27.71 7.33 -19.02
CA GLY A 850 27.97 5.91 -19.31
C GLY A 850 26.75 5.20 -19.86
N VAL A 851 26.94 4.37 -20.87
CA VAL A 851 25.90 3.53 -21.47
C VAL A 851 26.45 2.11 -21.55
N ASN A 852 25.91 1.20 -20.73
CA ASN A 852 26.39 -0.17 -20.58
C ASN A 852 27.91 -0.26 -20.26
N SER A 853 28.40 0.68 -19.46
CA SER A 853 29.82 0.83 -19.13
C SER A 853 30.07 0.30 -17.73
N SER A 854 30.98 -0.66 -17.59
CA SER A 854 31.12 -1.44 -16.36
C SER A 854 32.57 -1.56 -15.88
N HIS A 855 32.77 -1.79 -14.59
CA HIS A 855 34.09 -1.92 -13.96
C HIS A 855 35.00 -0.68 -14.10
N ASN A 856 34.42 0.50 -14.33
CA ASN A 856 35.17 1.74 -14.44
C ASN A 856 35.36 2.40 -13.07
N THR A 857 36.42 3.21 -12.93
CA THR A 857 36.72 3.97 -11.72
C THR A 857 36.76 5.46 -12.04
N PHE A 858 35.95 6.26 -11.35
CA PHE A 858 36.01 7.71 -11.35
C PHE A 858 36.38 8.16 -9.95
N LYS A 859 37.59 8.69 -9.77
CA LYS A 859 38.14 8.97 -8.45
C LYS A 859 38.79 10.35 -8.32
N ASP A 860 38.62 11.00 -7.17
CA ASP A 860 39.34 12.23 -6.81
C ASP A 860 39.07 13.41 -7.79
N ASN A 861 37.96 13.37 -8.54
CA ASN A 861 37.65 14.36 -9.57
C ASN A 861 36.90 15.58 -9.02
N ARG A 862 37.07 16.72 -9.70
CA ARG A 862 36.32 17.97 -9.50
C ARG A 862 35.43 18.20 -10.71
N ILE A 863 34.13 18.34 -10.49
CA ILE A 863 33.14 18.57 -11.54
C ILE A 863 32.42 19.87 -11.21
N LYS A 864 32.76 20.96 -11.89
CA LYS A 864 32.21 22.27 -11.53
C LYS A 864 31.50 22.93 -12.71
N ASN A 865 30.39 23.60 -12.44
CA ASN A 865 29.69 24.46 -13.39
C ASN A 865 29.34 23.77 -14.73
N VAL A 866 29.02 22.47 -14.70
CA VAL A 866 28.53 21.71 -15.86
C VAL A 866 27.04 21.98 -16.12
N PHE A 867 26.59 21.88 -17.36
CA PHE A 867 25.24 22.33 -17.77
C PHE A 867 24.14 21.28 -17.66
N ALA A 868 24.49 20.02 -17.34
CA ALA A 868 23.57 18.95 -16.98
C ALA A 868 24.19 18.14 -15.83
N ASP A 869 24.10 16.82 -15.89
CA ASP A 869 24.63 15.90 -14.89
C ASP A 869 26.15 16.02 -14.74
N GLY A 870 26.68 15.70 -13.55
CA GLY A 870 28.12 15.51 -13.39
C GLY A 870 28.57 14.18 -13.99
N ILE A 871 28.21 13.08 -13.33
CA ILE A 871 28.38 11.70 -13.82
C ILE A 871 27.01 11.02 -13.81
N ASN A 872 26.62 10.44 -14.94
CA ASN A 872 25.47 9.54 -15.02
C ASN A 872 25.87 8.18 -15.60
N MET A 873 25.39 7.09 -15.01
CA MET A 873 25.65 5.72 -15.46
C MET A 873 24.34 5.04 -15.83
N THR A 874 24.22 4.57 -17.07
CA THR A 874 22.95 4.07 -17.60
C THR A 874 23.05 2.72 -18.30
N ASN A 875 21.90 2.12 -18.59
CA ASN A 875 21.74 1.07 -19.60
C ASN A 875 22.54 -0.22 -19.35
N GLY A 876 22.55 -0.73 -18.11
CA GLY A 876 23.30 -1.94 -17.71
C GLY A 876 24.68 -1.65 -17.12
N SER A 877 25.05 -0.39 -16.95
CA SER A 877 26.31 0.02 -16.31
C SER A 877 26.43 -0.57 -14.91
N SER A 878 27.45 -1.38 -14.68
CA SER A 878 27.55 -2.23 -13.48
C SER A 878 28.96 -2.27 -12.89
N TYR A 879 29.07 -2.47 -11.58
CA TYR A 879 30.33 -2.61 -10.86
C TYR A 879 31.31 -1.44 -11.04
N ASN A 880 30.79 -0.24 -11.30
CA ASN A 880 31.59 0.97 -11.35
C ASN A 880 31.86 1.51 -9.95
N VAL A 881 33.01 2.13 -9.78
CA VAL A 881 33.44 2.80 -8.56
C VAL A 881 33.48 4.30 -8.83
N ILE A 882 32.53 5.04 -8.27
CA ILE A 882 32.46 6.49 -8.30
C ILE A 882 32.82 6.96 -6.90
N ASP A 883 34.10 7.28 -6.66
CA ASP A 883 34.65 7.45 -5.32
C ASP A 883 35.35 8.80 -5.13
N ASN A 884 35.14 9.46 -3.99
CA ASN A 884 35.88 10.66 -3.60
C ASN A 884 35.82 11.81 -4.63
N ASN A 885 34.67 12.01 -5.28
CA ASN A 885 34.48 13.08 -6.26
C ASN A 885 33.69 14.26 -5.67
N TYR A 886 34.09 15.47 -6.03
CA TYR A 886 33.43 16.71 -5.65
C TYR A 886 32.73 17.34 -6.84
N SER A 887 31.44 17.64 -6.69
CA SER A 887 30.64 18.37 -7.66
C SER A 887 30.10 19.67 -7.05
N ARG A 888 30.23 20.79 -7.78
CA ARG A 888 29.55 22.06 -7.45
C ARG A 888 28.94 22.68 -8.70
N GLY A 889 27.69 23.10 -8.64
CA GLY A 889 27.09 23.83 -9.76
C GLY A 889 26.73 22.92 -10.94
N ALA A 890 26.41 21.65 -10.71
CA ALA A 890 25.84 20.80 -11.76
C ALA A 890 24.49 21.37 -12.24
N GLY A 891 24.22 21.25 -13.54
CA GLY A 891 23.02 21.79 -14.20
C GLY A 891 21.86 20.80 -14.29
N ASP A 892 22.05 19.59 -13.76
CA ASP A 892 21.07 18.55 -13.49
C ASP A 892 21.63 17.67 -12.35
N ASP A 893 21.22 16.40 -12.24
CA ASP A 893 21.66 15.48 -11.18
C ASP A 893 23.20 15.39 -11.10
N ALA A 894 23.80 15.80 -9.97
CA ALA A 894 25.26 15.87 -9.88
C ALA A 894 25.92 14.49 -10.00
N PHE A 895 25.33 13.47 -9.37
CA PHE A 895 25.69 12.06 -9.54
C PHE A 895 24.43 11.21 -9.70
N ALA A 896 24.31 10.52 -10.82
CA ALA A 896 23.12 9.76 -11.17
C ALA A 896 23.42 8.32 -11.58
N LEU A 897 22.50 7.41 -11.22
CA LEU A 897 22.45 6.05 -11.74
C LEU A 897 21.06 5.81 -12.35
N PHE A 898 20.99 5.71 -13.68
CA PHE A 898 19.74 5.45 -14.38
C PHE A 898 19.67 4.06 -14.99
N SER A 899 18.98 3.15 -14.31
CA SER A 899 18.81 1.78 -14.77
C SER A 899 17.78 1.71 -15.89
N ALA A 900 18.23 1.38 -17.10
CA ALA A 900 17.38 1.19 -18.28
C ALA A 900 17.90 0.02 -19.14
N ILE A 901 17.11 -0.41 -20.12
CA ILE A 901 17.39 -1.56 -21.00
C ILE A 901 17.16 -1.23 -22.48
N ASP A 902 16.85 0.03 -22.80
CA ASP A 902 16.60 0.54 -24.15
C ASP A 902 17.82 0.46 -25.08
N SER A 903 19.03 0.28 -24.53
CA SER A 903 20.24 -0.07 -25.31
C SER A 903 20.76 -1.49 -25.02
N GLY A 904 19.88 -2.45 -24.72
CA GLY A 904 20.23 -3.88 -24.60
C GLY A 904 20.89 -4.29 -23.28
N GLY A 905 20.86 -3.42 -22.26
CA GLY A 905 21.32 -3.71 -20.90
C GLY A 905 20.31 -4.49 -20.05
N SER A 906 20.68 -4.73 -18.79
CA SER A 906 19.78 -5.20 -17.71
C SER A 906 19.70 -4.11 -16.63
N TYR A 907 19.34 -4.46 -15.40
CA TYR A 907 19.54 -3.57 -14.26
C TYR A 907 20.99 -3.05 -14.21
N ASN A 908 21.17 -1.81 -13.80
CA ASN A 908 22.46 -1.36 -13.30
C ASN A 908 22.69 -2.04 -11.94
N VAL A 909 23.81 -2.75 -11.75
CA VAL A 909 24.08 -3.51 -10.53
C VAL A 909 25.49 -3.36 -9.98
N GLY A 910 25.66 -3.55 -8.67
CA GLY A 910 26.96 -3.61 -8.00
C GLY A 910 27.75 -2.29 -8.01
N ASN A 911 27.14 -1.17 -8.39
CA ASN A 911 27.83 0.12 -8.44
C ASN A 911 28.03 0.68 -7.04
N LYS A 912 29.14 1.38 -6.84
CA LYS A 912 29.49 2.03 -5.57
C LYS A 912 29.73 3.51 -5.81
N TYR A 913 28.85 4.33 -5.25
CA TYR A 913 28.93 5.78 -5.20
C TYR A 913 29.34 6.15 -3.77
N THR A 914 30.62 6.40 -3.56
CA THR A 914 31.22 6.52 -2.21
C THR A 914 31.96 7.83 -2.02
N ASN A 915 31.88 8.42 -0.82
CA ASN A 915 32.64 9.62 -0.47
C ASN A 915 32.39 10.77 -1.45
N LEU A 916 31.13 11.10 -1.74
CA LEU A 916 30.79 12.10 -2.76
C LEU A 916 30.23 13.38 -2.15
N THR A 917 30.65 14.52 -2.69
CA THR A 917 30.11 15.83 -2.33
C THR A 917 29.40 16.45 -3.52
N ALA A 918 28.15 16.91 -3.36
CA ALA A 918 27.38 17.60 -4.40
C ALA A 918 26.73 18.88 -3.84
N THR A 919 27.23 20.05 -4.23
CA THR A 919 26.78 21.35 -3.70
C THR A 919 26.27 22.28 -4.78
N ASN A 920 25.42 23.24 -4.40
CA ASN A 920 24.86 24.26 -5.30
C ASN A 920 24.30 23.67 -6.60
N VAL A 921 23.58 22.56 -6.48
CA VAL A 921 22.99 21.88 -7.65
C VAL A 921 21.98 22.83 -8.27
N ARG A 922 22.26 23.28 -9.49
CA ARG A 922 21.55 24.39 -10.11
C ARG A 922 20.19 23.99 -10.67
N ARG A 923 19.93 22.68 -10.81
CA ARG A 923 18.67 22.04 -11.16
C ARG A 923 18.76 20.55 -10.81
N ALA A 924 17.64 19.92 -10.47
CA ALA A 924 17.56 18.51 -10.08
C ALA A 924 18.33 18.22 -8.76
N ALA A 925 18.82 16.99 -8.55
CA ALA A 925 19.28 16.53 -7.25
C ALA A 925 20.81 16.46 -7.07
N GLY A 926 21.27 16.41 -5.82
CA GLY A 926 22.68 16.08 -5.53
C GLY A 926 23.02 14.65 -5.94
N PHE A 927 22.14 13.73 -5.56
CA PHE A 927 22.25 12.31 -5.91
C PHE A 927 20.93 11.80 -6.44
N ALA A 928 20.97 10.96 -7.48
CA ALA A 928 19.76 10.36 -8.02
C ALA A 928 19.97 8.89 -8.37
N VAL A 929 19.03 8.05 -7.92
CA VAL A 929 18.95 6.63 -8.31
C VAL A 929 17.58 6.35 -8.91
N TYR A 930 17.61 5.90 -10.16
CA TYR A 930 16.43 5.62 -10.96
C TYR A 930 16.39 4.12 -11.28
N GLY A 931 15.80 3.33 -10.38
CA GLY A 931 15.80 1.87 -10.43
C GLY A 931 17.18 1.23 -10.19
N GLY A 932 17.35 -0.02 -10.63
CA GLY A 932 18.58 -0.80 -10.43
C GLY A 932 18.47 -1.80 -9.26
N SER A 933 19.53 -2.58 -9.02
CA SER A 933 19.57 -3.63 -7.98
C SER A 933 20.98 -3.72 -7.41
N ASP A 934 21.15 -3.95 -6.10
CA ASP A 934 22.47 -4.11 -5.46
C ASP A 934 23.41 -2.90 -5.71
N ASN A 935 22.94 -1.68 -5.48
CA ASN A 935 23.76 -0.47 -5.62
C ASN A 935 23.94 0.24 -4.28
N LEU A 936 25.16 0.72 -4.03
CA LEU A 936 25.54 1.38 -2.80
C LEU A 936 25.83 2.86 -3.03
N PHE A 937 25.21 3.70 -2.21
CA PHE A 937 25.42 5.13 -2.09
C PHE A 937 25.84 5.41 -0.65
N GLN A 938 27.12 5.69 -0.41
CA GLN A 938 27.67 5.73 0.95
C GLN A 938 28.59 6.92 1.21
N ASN A 939 28.52 7.47 2.42
CA ASN A 939 29.33 8.59 2.88
C ASN A 939 29.19 9.83 1.98
N LEU A 940 27.98 10.38 1.90
CA LEU A 940 27.63 11.44 0.97
C LEU A 940 27.36 12.77 1.69
N TYR A 941 27.68 13.87 1.01
CA TYR A 941 27.28 15.22 1.41
C TYR A 941 26.61 15.92 0.24
N ALA A 942 25.40 16.42 0.43
CA ALA A 942 24.79 17.35 -0.50
C ALA A 942 24.26 18.59 0.21
N ALA A 943 24.42 19.74 -0.45
CA ALA A 943 23.92 20.98 0.07
C ALA A 943 23.42 21.93 -1.02
N ASP A 944 22.48 22.78 -0.62
CA ASP A 944 22.07 23.95 -1.38
C ASP A 944 21.52 23.65 -2.79
N THR A 945 20.61 22.69 -2.91
CA THR A 945 19.91 22.40 -4.18
C THR A 945 18.92 23.52 -4.53
N LEU A 946 18.84 23.95 -5.80
CA LEU A 946 17.92 25.04 -6.18
C LEU A 946 16.47 24.61 -6.30
N THR A 947 16.21 23.46 -6.93
CA THR A 947 14.85 23.12 -7.38
C THR A 947 14.31 21.80 -6.85
N TYR A 948 15.18 20.91 -6.37
CA TYR A 948 14.86 19.48 -6.20
C TYR A 948 15.53 18.91 -4.93
N PRO A 949 15.27 17.63 -4.58
CA PRO A 949 15.84 16.97 -3.41
C PRO A 949 17.36 16.95 -3.38
N GLY A 950 17.94 16.76 -2.20
CA GLY A 950 19.34 16.37 -2.06
C GLY A 950 19.56 14.95 -2.60
N PHE A 951 18.59 14.05 -2.38
CA PHE A 951 18.60 12.69 -2.89
C PHE A 951 17.25 12.30 -3.53
N THR A 952 17.26 11.93 -4.80
CA THR A 952 16.10 11.36 -5.50
C THR A 952 16.21 9.84 -5.57
N ILE A 953 15.17 9.14 -5.13
CA ILE A 953 15.02 7.68 -5.26
C ILE A 953 13.72 7.46 -6.03
N SER A 954 13.81 7.02 -7.29
CA SER A 954 12.65 7.02 -8.18
C SER A 954 12.57 5.76 -9.04
N SER A 955 11.36 5.25 -9.25
CA SER A 955 11.08 4.20 -10.23
C SER A 955 10.40 4.73 -11.50
N LEU A 956 10.46 6.04 -11.74
CA LEU A 956 9.95 6.65 -12.96
C LEU A 956 10.82 6.27 -14.17
N SER A 957 10.16 5.86 -15.26
CA SER A 957 10.83 5.45 -16.50
C SER A 957 11.29 6.60 -17.38
N PHE A 958 10.73 7.79 -17.19
CA PHE A 958 10.89 8.94 -18.09
C PHE A 958 10.52 8.62 -19.56
N GLY A 959 9.73 7.58 -19.80
CA GLY A 959 9.38 7.10 -21.14
C GLY A 959 10.37 6.09 -21.75
N TYR A 960 11.47 5.77 -21.06
CA TYR A 960 12.44 4.78 -21.50
C TYR A 960 12.04 3.35 -21.09
N ASN A 961 12.65 2.37 -21.75
CA ASN A 961 12.48 0.97 -21.36
C ASN A 961 13.33 0.68 -20.12
N THR A 962 12.68 0.47 -18.97
CA THR A 962 13.31 0.17 -17.67
C THR A 962 12.41 -0.76 -16.86
N LEU A 963 13.01 -1.44 -15.88
CA LEU A 963 12.35 -2.41 -15.00
C LEU A 963 12.03 -1.85 -13.60
N GLY A 964 12.52 -0.65 -13.26
CA GLY A 964 12.44 -0.12 -11.88
C GLY A 964 13.52 -0.72 -10.97
N PHE A 965 13.20 -0.91 -9.70
CA PHE A 965 14.10 -1.52 -8.71
C PHE A 965 14.03 -3.06 -8.70
N GLY A 966 15.20 -3.69 -8.56
CA GLY A 966 15.40 -5.13 -8.58
C GLY A 966 15.22 -5.82 -7.23
N ASP A 967 15.71 -7.06 -7.13
CA ASP A 967 15.46 -7.95 -6.00
C ASP A 967 16.44 -7.78 -4.82
N GLU A 968 17.55 -7.08 -5.04
CA GLU A 968 18.55 -6.76 -4.03
C GLU A 968 18.48 -5.28 -3.64
N ASP A 969 18.93 -4.96 -2.43
CA ASP A 969 18.80 -3.61 -1.88
C ASP A 969 19.57 -2.56 -2.69
N THR A 970 18.90 -1.44 -2.94
CA THR A 970 19.59 -0.15 -3.15
C THR A 970 19.79 0.47 -1.78
N VAL A 971 21.05 0.67 -1.39
CA VAL A 971 21.44 1.09 -0.05
C VAL A 971 21.98 2.52 -0.07
N ILE A 972 21.39 3.38 0.73
CA ILE A 972 21.83 4.75 1.00
C ILE A 972 22.27 4.79 2.46
N ASP A 973 23.56 5.00 2.71
CA ASP A 973 24.18 4.80 4.03
C ASP A 973 25.17 5.92 4.38
N GLY A 974 24.87 6.73 5.40
CA GLY A 974 25.77 7.80 5.81
C GLY A 974 25.66 9.00 4.89
N VAL A 975 24.60 9.81 5.03
CA VAL A 975 24.37 10.99 4.17
C VAL A 975 24.05 12.24 4.99
N THR A 976 24.75 13.34 4.75
CA THR A 976 24.38 14.67 5.27
C THR A 976 23.73 15.47 4.15
N LEU A 977 22.52 15.99 4.39
CA LEU A 977 21.77 16.84 3.47
C LEU A 977 21.46 18.19 4.12
N ASP A 978 22.17 19.24 3.72
CA ASP A 978 22.01 20.58 4.30
C ASP A 978 21.26 21.49 3.33
N ARG A 979 20.14 22.09 3.75
CA ARG A 979 19.40 23.09 2.94
C ARG A 979 19.00 22.57 1.56
N THR A 980 18.63 21.29 1.50
CA THR A 980 18.18 20.63 0.26
C THR A 980 16.66 20.54 0.18
N GLY A 981 16.15 20.26 -1.03
CA GLY A 981 14.75 20.46 -1.41
C GLY A 981 14.61 21.72 -2.26
N GLY A 982 13.40 21.99 -2.77
CA GLY A 982 13.16 23.14 -3.62
C GLY A 982 11.84 23.09 -4.36
N ASP A 983 11.65 24.03 -5.28
CA ASP A 983 10.45 24.19 -6.07
C ASP A 983 10.68 23.79 -7.53
N PHE A 984 9.79 22.94 -8.06
CA PHE A 984 9.77 22.59 -9.48
C PHE A 984 8.39 22.08 -9.93
N TRP A 985 8.17 21.94 -11.23
CA TRP A 985 6.88 21.57 -11.85
C TRP A 985 5.72 22.49 -11.44
N THR A 986 4.47 22.05 -11.59
CA THR A 986 3.27 22.82 -11.22
C THR A 986 2.41 22.06 -10.23
N SER A 987 1.72 22.78 -9.34
CA SER A 987 0.81 22.21 -8.32
C SER A 987 -0.65 22.61 -8.54
N VAL A 988 -1.08 22.73 -9.79
CA VAL A 988 -2.49 23.01 -10.11
C VAL A 988 -3.36 21.89 -9.56
N GLY A 989 -4.31 22.22 -8.67
CA GLY A 989 -5.20 21.24 -8.04
C GLY A 989 -4.55 20.37 -6.95
N ALA A 990 -3.34 20.70 -6.51
CA ALA A 990 -2.63 19.96 -5.46
C ALA A 990 -3.26 20.14 -4.07
N ASP A 991 -3.10 19.12 -3.23
CA ASP A 991 -3.28 19.19 -1.78
C ASP A 991 -2.04 19.81 -1.12
N ASP A 992 -2.17 20.40 0.08
CA ASP A 992 -1.07 21.07 0.80
C ASP A 992 -0.35 22.14 -0.07
N LYS A 993 -1.09 22.79 -0.98
CA LYS A 993 -0.54 23.82 -1.88
C LYS A 993 -0.06 25.04 -1.09
N ILE A 994 1.23 25.36 -1.19
CA ILE A 994 1.85 26.56 -0.57
C ILE A 994 2.32 27.62 -1.58
N ASN A 995 2.57 27.21 -2.82
CA ASN A 995 2.96 28.09 -3.94
C ASN A 995 2.53 27.41 -5.26
N ASP A 996 2.93 27.93 -6.42
CA ASP A 996 2.51 27.39 -7.73
C ASP A 996 3.27 26.14 -8.19
N TYR A 997 4.23 25.68 -7.39
CA TYR A 997 5.10 24.55 -7.68
C TYR A 997 4.71 23.31 -6.88
N GLN A 998 5.16 22.15 -7.34
CA GLN A 998 5.36 21.04 -6.43
C GLN A 998 6.58 21.35 -5.57
N ASN A 999 6.51 20.98 -4.29
CA ASN A 999 7.54 21.26 -3.32
C ASN A 999 8.25 19.96 -2.97
N PHE A 1000 9.57 19.95 -3.04
CA PHE A 1000 10.40 18.77 -2.86
C PHE A 1000 11.09 18.75 -1.48
N GLY A 1001 11.07 17.58 -0.82
CA GLY A 1001 11.83 17.35 0.42
C GLY A 1001 13.31 17.08 0.14
N ALA A 1002 14.10 16.89 1.20
CA ALA A 1002 15.52 16.55 1.10
C ALA A 1002 15.76 15.16 0.49
N ILE A 1003 14.93 14.18 0.84
CA ILE A 1003 14.87 12.87 0.16
C ILE A 1003 13.48 12.64 -0.42
N TRP A 1004 13.43 12.30 -1.71
CA TRP A 1004 12.18 11.97 -2.39
C TRP A 1004 12.14 10.51 -2.81
N PHE A 1005 11.16 9.78 -2.27
CA PHE A 1005 10.81 8.43 -2.65
C PHE A 1005 9.65 8.48 -3.62
N PHE A 1006 9.92 8.26 -4.91
CA PHE A 1006 8.92 8.35 -5.96
C PHE A 1006 8.65 7.00 -6.62
N GLY A 1007 7.52 6.39 -6.26
CA GLY A 1007 6.95 5.26 -6.98
C GLY A 1007 6.38 5.75 -8.31
N GLY A 1008 7.15 5.61 -9.39
CA GLY A 1008 6.75 6.02 -10.73
C GLY A 1008 5.88 4.98 -11.43
N ASP A 1009 6.21 4.69 -12.68
CA ASP A 1009 5.51 3.73 -13.53
C ASP A 1009 6.22 2.36 -13.60
N ARG A 1010 7.22 2.12 -12.74
CA ARG A 1010 7.87 0.80 -12.54
C ARG A 1010 7.95 0.42 -11.07
N THR A 1011 8.33 -0.83 -10.81
CA THR A 1011 8.44 -1.40 -9.46
C THR A 1011 9.32 -0.56 -8.55
N PHE A 1012 8.81 -0.26 -7.34
CA PHE A 1012 9.55 0.42 -6.28
C PHE A 1012 9.69 -0.53 -5.09
N LYS A 1013 10.87 -1.13 -4.94
CA LYS A 1013 11.13 -2.09 -3.86
C LYS A 1013 12.58 -2.09 -3.40
N ASN A 1014 12.83 -2.69 -2.23
CA ASN A 1014 14.17 -2.99 -1.72
C ASN A 1014 15.06 -1.74 -1.62
N VAL A 1015 14.58 -0.77 -0.84
CA VAL A 1015 15.32 0.46 -0.57
C VAL A 1015 15.63 0.52 0.92
N LEU A 1016 16.91 0.73 1.26
CA LEU A 1016 17.37 0.94 2.62
C LEU A 1016 18.03 2.32 2.69
N VAL A 1017 17.45 3.23 3.47
CA VAL A 1017 18.04 4.53 3.78
C VAL A 1017 18.42 4.52 5.25
N LYS A 1018 19.71 4.71 5.56
CA LYS A 1018 20.17 4.71 6.93
C LYS A 1018 21.30 5.68 7.22
N ASN A 1019 21.45 6.02 8.50
CA ASN A 1019 22.52 6.90 8.99
C ASN A 1019 22.49 8.26 8.24
N VAL A 1020 21.36 8.96 8.27
CA VAL A 1020 21.16 10.20 7.51
C VAL A 1020 20.90 11.38 8.44
N ASP A 1021 21.59 12.49 8.20
CA ASP A 1021 21.30 13.76 8.88
C ASP A 1021 20.79 14.77 7.85
N ILE A 1022 19.58 15.28 8.07
CA ILE A 1022 18.92 16.26 7.21
C ILE A 1022 18.79 17.56 8.01
N ASN A 1023 19.53 18.59 7.62
CA ASN A 1023 19.58 19.86 8.36
C ASN A 1023 18.97 21.00 7.54
N ASP A 1024 18.03 21.69 8.16
CA ASP A 1024 17.35 22.86 7.61
C ASP A 1024 16.83 22.63 6.18
N PRO A 1025 16.15 21.50 5.88
CA PRO A 1025 15.65 21.25 4.54
C PRO A 1025 14.63 22.32 4.16
N VAL A 1026 14.59 22.69 2.87
CA VAL A 1026 13.76 23.81 2.38
C VAL A 1026 12.30 23.64 2.81
N TYR A 1027 11.77 22.41 2.73
CA TYR A 1027 10.40 22.10 3.09
C TYR A 1027 10.27 20.90 4.03
N PHE A 1028 10.75 19.74 3.59
CA PHE A 1028 10.52 18.47 4.27
C PHE A 1028 11.79 17.64 4.38
N GLY A 1029 11.90 16.78 5.39
CA GLY A 1029 12.96 15.78 5.47
C GLY A 1029 12.76 14.67 4.43
N LEU A 1030 11.75 13.84 4.65
CA LEU A 1030 11.41 12.69 3.78
C LEU A 1030 10.09 12.95 3.06
N MET A 1031 10.04 12.72 1.75
CA MET A 1031 8.85 12.90 0.93
C MET A 1031 8.53 11.60 0.19
N PHE A 1032 7.34 11.04 0.41
CA PHE A 1032 6.88 9.82 -0.25
C PHE A 1032 5.72 10.12 -1.19
N GLN A 1033 5.82 9.64 -2.43
CA GLN A 1033 4.84 9.90 -3.47
C GLN A 1033 4.73 8.71 -4.42
N THR A 1034 3.52 8.43 -4.88
CA THR A 1034 3.26 7.45 -5.94
C THR A 1034 2.56 8.14 -7.10
N LYS A 1035 2.97 7.82 -8.33
CA LYS A 1035 2.36 8.30 -9.56
C LYS A 1035 1.00 7.61 -9.79
N SER A 1036 -0.03 8.40 -10.08
CA SER A 1036 -1.33 7.92 -10.55
C SER A 1036 -1.46 8.07 -12.07
N PRO A 1037 -2.20 7.16 -12.76
CA PRO A 1037 -3.02 6.07 -12.20
C PRO A 1037 -2.27 4.75 -11.94
N GLU A 1038 -0.95 4.68 -12.15
CA GLU A 1038 -0.18 3.43 -12.01
C GLU A 1038 -0.24 2.84 -10.61
N ASN A 1039 -0.15 3.70 -9.57
CA ASN A 1039 -0.37 3.34 -8.17
C ASN A 1039 0.43 2.09 -7.71
N LEU A 1040 1.66 1.94 -8.21
CA LEU A 1040 2.51 0.80 -7.88
C LEU A 1040 2.98 0.91 -6.43
N ALA A 1041 2.70 -0.14 -5.64
CA ALA A 1041 2.98 -0.16 -4.22
C ALA A 1041 4.48 -0.20 -3.92
N MET A 1042 4.93 0.67 -3.01
CA MET A 1042 6.27 0.59 -2.40
C MET A 1042 6.38 -0.64 -1.49
N GLN A 1043 7.46 -1.43 -1.65
CA GLN A 1043 7.70 -2.66 -0.87
C GLN A 1043 9.11 -2.68 -0.29
N ASN A 1044 9.27 -3.14 0.95
CA ASN A 1044 10.59 -3.23 1.60
C ASN A 1044 11.40 -1.91 1.59
N VAL A 1045 10.71 -0.80 1.87
CA VAL A 1045 11.33 0.52 2.07
C VAL A 1045 11.60 0.68 3.56
N ARG A 1046 12.87 0.81 3.95
CA ARG A 1046 13.30 0.91 5.36
C ARG A 1046 14.10 2.17 5.57
N ILE A 1047 13.79 2.88 6.66
CA ILE A 1047 14.42 4.12 7.08
C ILE A 1047 14.94 3.90 8.50
N GLU A 1048 16.26 3.96 8.69
CA GLU A 1048 16.92 3.64 9.95
C GLU A 1048 17.90 4.74 10.38
N ASP A 1049 17.89 5.17 11.63
CA ASP A 1049 18.88 6.12 12.17
C ASP A 1049 18.95 7.43 11.35
N VAL A 1050 17.81 8.13 11.27
CA VAL A 1050 17.67 9.37 10.51
C VAL A 1050 17.31 10.54 11.43
N THR A 1051 18.08 11.61 11.38
CA THR A 1051 17.81 12.87 12.09
C THR A 1051 17.33 13.93 11.11
N ILE A 1052 16.18 14.55 11.38
CA ILE A 1052 15.61 15.63 10.57
C ILE A 1052 15.49 16.88 11.44
N ASN A 1053 16.29 17.90 11.16
CA ASN A 1053 16.40 19.11 11.96
C ASN A 1053 15.79 20.31 11.23
N ASN A 1054 14.88 21.01 11.91
CA ASN A 1054 14.27 22.28 11.48
C ASN A 1054 13.63 22.26 10.08
N PRO A 1055 12.86 21.24 9.68
CA PRO A 1055 12.15 21.31 8.41
C PRO A 1055 11.11 22.43 8.48
N SER A 1056 11.10 23.34 7.50
CA SER A 1056 10.21 24.51 7.52
C SER A 1056 8.72 24.15 7.55
N ARG A 1057 8.37 22.95 7.07
CA ARG A 1057 7.01 22.40 7.07
C ARG A 1057 6.92 21.14 7.94
N TYR A 1058 7.36 20.00 7.41
CA TYR A 1058 7.16 18.70 8.02
C TYR A 1058 8.43 17.86 8.05
N GLY A 1059 8.60 16.99 9.04
CA GLY A 1059 9.64 15.97 8.96
C GLY A 1059 9.40 15.01 7.79
N ILE A 1060 8.18 14.47 7.73
CA ILE A 1060 7.77 13.46 6.75
C ILE A 1060 6.50 13.94 6.02
N LYS A 1061 6.53 13.96 4.69
CA LYS A 1061 5.35 14.24 3.85
C LYS A 1061 4.95 13.01 3.05
N LEU A 1062 3.78 12.47 3.32
CA LEU A 1062 3.08 11.55 2.43
C LEU A 1062 2.22 12.38 1.49
N VAL A 1063 2.58 12.40 0.21
CA VAL A 1063 1.89 13.22 -0.78
C VAL A 1063 0.49 12.62 -1.02
N ALA A 1064 -0.55 13.41 -0.74
CA ALA A 1064 -1.95 13.01 -0.94
C ALA A 1064 -2.46 13.34 -2.35
N SER A 1065 -2.04 14.47 -2.92
CA SER A 1065 -2.28 14.83 -4.31
C SER A 1065 -1.26 15.90 -4.72
N ALA A 1066 -0.31 15.55 -5.59
CA ALA A 1066 0.77 16.44 -6.02
C ALA A 1066 0.30 17.53 -7.01
N GLU A 1067 -0.72 17.18 -7.80
CA GLU A 1067 -1.36 18.00 -8.82
C GLU A 1067 -2.68 17.33 -9.23
N GLN A 1068 -3.48 18.01 -10.05
CA GLN A 1068 -4.76 17.52 -10.53
C GLN A 1068 -4.62 16.15 -11.20
N GLY A 1069 -5.38 15.17 -10.69
CA GLY A 1069 -5.38 13.80 -11.20
C GLY A 1069 -4.37 12.87 -10.51
N GLN A 1070 -3.52 13.38 -9.63
CA GLN A 1070 -2.65 12.56 -8.77
C GLN A 1070 -3.35 12.20 -7.46
N GLY A 1071 -3.11 10.97 -6.99
CA GLY A 1071 -3.65 10.44 -5.74
C GLY A 1071 -2.58 10.24 -4.65
N PRO A 1072 -2.97 9.64 -3.50
CA PRO A 1072 -2.08 9.43 -2.38
C PRO A 1072 -1.04 8.34 -2.66
N VAL A 1073 0.08 8.39 -1.93
CA VAL A 1073 1.09 7.32 -1.91
C VAL A 1073 0.51 5.94 -1.58
N VAL A 1074 1.11 4.87 -2.13
CA VAL A 1074 0.66 3.46 -2.01
C VAL A 1074 1.82 2.55 -1.60
N GLY A 1075 1.58 1.59 -0.69
CA GLY A 1075 2.55 0.58 -0.26
C GLY A 1075 2.86 0.62 1.24
N SER A 1076 4.14 0.51 1.60
CA SER A 1076 4.56 0.59 3.00
C SER A 1076 6.01 1.05 3.14
N ALA A 1077 6.32 1.68 4.27
CA ALA A 1077 7.70 1.96 4.69
C ALA A 1077 7.84 1.77 6.21
N SER A 1078 8.99 1.24 6.64
CA SER A 1078 9.33 1.10 8.05
C SER A 1078 10.33 2.16 8.51
N PHE A 1079 10.13 2.63 9.74
CA PHE A 1079 10.91 3.71 10.35
C PHE A 1079 11.44 3.24 11.71
N LYS A 1080 12.76 3.28 11.88
CA LYS A 1080 13.45 2.91 13.10
C LYS A 1080 14.43 4.02 13.48
N ASN A 1081 14.30 4.57 14.68
CA ASN A 1081 15.15 5.65 15.16
C ASN A 1081 15.16 6.87 14.21
N VAL A 1082 13.97 7.29 13.77
CA VAL A 1082 13.79 8.49 12.94
C VAL A 1082 13.33 9.64 13.82
N GLN A 1083 14.20 10.63 14.00
CA GLN A 1083 13.96 11.81 14.85
C GLN A 1083 13.57 13.01 13.98
N VAL A 1084 12.41 13.62 14.27
CA VAL A 1084 11.98 14.88 13.68
C VAL A 1084 12.03 15.97 14.74
N ASN A 1085 12.93 16.93 14.55
CA ASN A 1085 13.24 17.98 15.50
C ASN A 1085 12.78 19.33 14.97
N ASN A 1086 11.97 20.04 15.78
CA ASN A 1086 11.51 21.41 15.49
C ASN A 1086 10.87 21.59 14.08
N PRO A 1087 9.90 20.75 13.67
CA PRO A 1087 9.20 20.99 12.41
C PRO A 1087 8.36 22.26 12.49
N GLY A 1088 8.34 23.05 11.41
CA GLY A 1088 7.61 24.33 11.38
C GLY A 1088 6.09 24.17 11.45
N VAL A 1089 5.54 23.03 11.04
CA VAL A 1089 4.10 22.73 11.11
C VAL A 1089 3.81 21.47 11.93
N ALA A 1090 4.30 20.31 11.52
CA ALA A 1090 4.05 19.03 12.20
C ALA A 1090 5.12 17.99 11.87
N ALA A 1091 5.27 16.94 12.67
CA ALA A 1091 6.28 15.92 12.40
C ALA A 1091 6.00 15.13 11.11
N ILE A 1092 4.75 14.69 10.90
CA ILE A 1092 4.31 13.98 9.70
C ILE A 1092 3.02 14.59 9.12
N TYR A 1093 2.92 14.64 7.80
CA TYR A 1093 1.72 15.04 7.05
C TYR A 1093 1.25 13.92 6.11
N GLY A 1094 -0.06 13.78 5.95
CA GLY A 1094 -0.68 12.95 4.91
C GLY A 1094 -1.06 11.53 5.33
N GLU A 1095 -0.65 11.05 6.52
CA GLU A 1095 -0.94 9.69 7.00
C GLU A 1095 -2.44 9.33 6.95
N SER A 1096 -3.31 10.19 7.47
CA SER A 1096 -4.77 9.95 7.41
C SER A 1096 -5.38 10.11 6.01
N LYS A 1097 -4.64 10.70 5.06
CA LYS A 1097 -5.06 10.89 3.66
C LYS A 1097 -4.54 9.79 2.73
N SER A 1098 -3.71 8.88 3.24
CA SER A 1098 -3.04 7.82 2.48
C SER A 1098 -3.48 6.43 2.98
N PRO A 1099 -4.75 6.04 2.83
CA PRO A 1099 -5.27 4.77 3.38
C PRO A 1099 -4.60 3.52 2.79
N ASN A 1100 -3.93 3.65 1.65
CA ASN A 1100 -3.24 2.57 0.96
C ASN A 1100 -1.72 2.55 1.23
N PHE A 1101 -1.24 3.35 2.18
CA PHE A 1101 0.16 3.38 2.59
C PHE A 1101 0.31 3.08 4.09
N ASN A 1102 1.04 2.02 4.42
CA ASN A 1102 1.28 1.63 5.80
C ASN A 1102 2.58 2.25 6.33
N VAL A 1103 2.47 3.14 7.31
CA VAL A 1103 3.59 3.72 8.04
C VAL A 1103 3.93 2.82 9.23
N ILE A 1104 5.03 2.07 9.13
CA ILE A 1104 5.43 1.10 10.16
C ILE A 1104 6.46 1.74 11.09
N ARG A 1105 6.01 2.30 12.20
CA ARG A 1105 6.90 2.81 13.26
C ARG A 1105 7.46 1.63 14.06
N VAL A 1106 8.69 1.23 13.78
CA VAL A 1106 9.33 0.04 14.41
C VAL A 1106 9.70 0.32 15.86
N SER A 1107 10.58 1.30 16.10
CA SER A 1107 11.01 1.72 17.46
C SER A 1107 11.82 3.01 17.38
N GLY A 1108 11.88 3.75 18.49
CA GLY A 1108 12.76 4.93 18.64
C GLY A 1108 12.36 6.15 17.81
N ASN A 1109 11.15 6.22 17.24
CA ASN A 1109 10.68 7.41 16.52
C ASN A 1109 9.99 8.37 17.50
N ASN A 1110 10.17 9.68 17.35
CA ASN A 1110 9.54 10.70 18.20
C ASN A 1110 8.24 11.30 17.60
N TRP A 1111 7.54 10.57 16.72
CA TRP A 1111 6.39 11.05 15.93
C TRP A 1111 5.40 9.93 15.55
#